data_AF-A0AA95FUJ7-F1
#
_entry.id   AF-A0AA95FUJ7-F1
#
_cell.length_a   1.000
_cell.length_b   1.000
_cell.length_c   1.000
_cell.angle_alpha   90.00
_cell.angle_beta   90.00
_cell.angle_gamma   90.00
#
_symmetry.space_group_name_H-M   'P 1'
#
loop_
_entity.id
_entity.type
_entity.pdbx_description
1 polymer ?
#
loop_
_entity_poly.entity_id
_entity_poly.type
_entity_poly.pdbx_seq_one_letter_code
_entity_poly.pdbx_strand_id
1 'polypeptide(L)'
;MNAFARRKRAAAAIAAAGLSVAALAGGALSAPAGAAPARTATTSTDTTYLQDTLGVPANTVIETVTYDRFQWLLQQSGKFAFLIGDPNESTANGVDFKAEAQAVDASARAAGVKKVYWFDPNLSGGVTFNTGTKTNTSTGVTTTTTLTEPNLDIRKPGATTVAAASQTVYDNAWKNLIGQYLGNGIKATVAVDSKGVSTVNTESAKVTVATDATVVNDANAPLYDYSAGTPTDYFDNTFFVYDKDNTTGSPAQADKLQSSTDLDTAADNNYGAAATAVLQAIPNVATAVKAVGQFDWWKSEINAKAAAQSPVTDSATNPNQFGGAILDDSDNSDPWAVQQVTFPELVHLLGQNASTSQNFVVLFGGTWCPNTRAVIKSVNAEAQKNNVTVYNFDTVLDGGTVGGATTSAVNPLQIRNTANYGTTSNANPSYLYGSLLSTFFKNIATQNDLNNGSYVTYYPGGDTTQPLAAVRKLQVPFLIDYQHGTGVGPVSTAIKRQWIQQNIDPSTGLASFKEYMTNWAYTDEKAGDTRLGLKDADFPTSLPIPGLATFDWKHPVYPDPTSSSDASAFLTASEQKSAGAATLLATRKTTIANVLQNNVVFAREAIDKVGYFFDGLPGGVTSTQTVTAPSVKYGTAPKITVAIANEYGRVPTGKVSLTVAGTSYPAQTIVANAASFTLPKLAAGSYSYTLSYPGDDQILAFSKTGTLSVAKGSVASVKGTASKKPTSKKAGVEKVTVATAAGNATATGKVTVTLKKGSAKKTATATLKSGVATVKLPKLAKGTWTVKLAYAGDADYAASTASGTPVKVTK
;
A
#
# COMPACT_ATOMS: atom_id res chain seq x y z
N MET A 1 28.34 -2.60 39.92
CA MET A 1 27.30 -3.53 39.42
C MET A 1 26.99 -3.12 37.97
N ASN A 2 27.94 -3.41 37.05
CA ASN A 2 27.88 -4.43 35.98
C ASN A 2 26.87 -4.07 34.87
N ALA A 3 27.22 -3.29 33.84
CA ALA A 3 28.11 -3.58 32.70
C ALA A 3 27.74 -4.88 31.96
N PHE A 4 27.05 -4.77 30.82
CA PHE A 4 27.00 -5.83 29.82
C PHE A 4 27.34 -5.29 28.43
N ALA A 5 28.46 -5.82 27.95
CA ALA A 5 29.14 -5.45 26.72
C ALA A 5 28.56 -6.17 25.50
N ARG A 6 28.73 -5.50 24.37
CA ARG A 6 28.64 -5.99 22.98
C ARG A 6 29.23 -7.41 22.83
N ARG A 7 28.54 -8.27 22.08
CA ARG A 7 29.18 -9.41 21.41
C ARG A 7 28.81 -9.43 19.93
N LYS A 8 29.84 -9.14 19.11
CA LYS A 8 29.99 -9.57 17.71
C LYS A 8 29.89 -11.11 17.67
N ARG A 9 29.26 -11.67 16.63
CA ARG A 9 29.43 -13.09 16.29
C ARG A 9 30.19 -13.20 14.98
N ALA A 10 31.37 -13.80 15.08
CA ALA A 10 32.20 -14.25 14.00
C ALA A 10 31.62 -15.53 13.37
N ALA A 11 31.73 -15.64 12.05
CA ALA A 11 31.47 -16.86 11.31
C ALA A 11 32.59 -17.88 11.57
N ALA A 12 32.23 -19.12 11.89
CA ALA A 12 33.14 -20.25 11.89
C ALA A 12 32.59 -21.32 10.94
N ALA A 13 33.38 -21.63 9.91
CA ALA A 13 33.17 -22.77 9.03
C ALA A 13 33.71 -24.04 9.70
N ILE A 14 32.94 -25.13 9.68
CA ILE A 14 33.46 -26.49 9.88
C ILE A 14 32.77 -27.41 8.87
N ALA A 15 33.59 -28.14 8.12
CA ALA A 15 33.18 -29.13 7.15
C ALA A 15 33.32 -30.57 7.69
N ALA A 16 32.42 -31.43 7.19
CA ALA A 16 32.53 -32.87 6.92
C ALA A 16 32.46 -33.92 8.05
N ALA A 17 31.45 -34.79 7.91
CA ALA A 17 31.54 -36.25 7.66
C ALA A 17 30.77 -37.18 8.63
N GLY A 18 29.75 -37.86 8.07
CA GLY A 18 29.43 -39.29 8.24
C GLY A 18 28.96 -39.85 9.59
N LEU A 19 27.70 -40.29 9.68
CA LEU A 19 27.29 -41.72 9.64
C LEU A 19 25.81 -41.86 10.03
N SER A 20 25.10 -42.73 9.30
CA SER A 20 23.72 -43.14 9.51
C SER A 20 23.59 -44.25 10.56
N VAL A 21 22.75 -44.07 11.58
CA VAL A 21 22.04 -45.17 12.28
C VAL A 21 20.68 -44.67 12.75
N ALA A 22 19.63 -45.40 12.39
CA ALA A 22 18.25 -45.18 12.81
C ALA A 22 18.00 -45.76 14.22
N ALA A 23 17.31 -45.02 15.08
CA ALA A 23 16.55 -45.57 16.20
C ALA A 23 15.37 -44.65 16.54
N LEU A 24 14.16 -45.21 16.45
CA LEU A 24 12.92 -44.62 16.92
C LEU A 24 12.90 -44.60 18.46
N ALA A 25 12.70 -43.43 19.06
CA ALA A 25 12.11 -43.30 20.39
C ALA A 25 11.44 -41.93 20.52
N GLY A 26 10.15 -41.93 20.86
CA GLY A 26 9.35 -40.73 21.05
C GLY A 26 9.83 -39.91 22.25
N GLY A 27 10.08 -38.64 22.01
CA GLY A 27 10.32 -37.62 23.02
C GLY A 27 10.06 -36.26 22.39
N ALA A 28 9.08 -35.53 22.92
CA ALA A 28 8.79 -34.17 22.50
C ALA A 28 10.00 -33.28 22.83
N LEU A 29 10.88 -33.09 21.86
CA LEU A 29 11.90 -32.06 21.89
C LEU A 29 11.24 -30.75 21.46
N SER A 30 11.14 -29.83 22.41
CA SER A 30 10.86 -28.42 22.12
C SER A 30 11.90 -27.94 21.10
N ALA A 31 11.41 -27.60 19.90
CA ALA A 31 12.24 -26.98 18.89
C ALA A 31 12.86 -25.70 19.49
N PRO A 32 14.16 -25.43 19.31
CA PRO A 32 14.67 -24.08 19.55
C PRO A 32 13.84 -23.15 18.67
N ALA A 33 13.42 -22.02 19.23
CA ALA A 33 12.70 -20.99 18.48
C ALA A 33 13.47 -20.71 17.18
N GLY A 34 12.96 -21.24 16.07
CA GLY A 34 13.55 -21.02 14.76
C GLY A 34 13.62 -19.52 14.56
N ALA A 35 14.75 -19.02 14.08
CA ALA A 35 14.82 -17.64 13.62
C ALA A 35 13.61 -17.40 12.71
N ALA A 36 12.89 -16.29 12.94
CA ALA A 36 11.78 -15.90 12.09
C ALA A 36 12.24 -16.02 10.62
N PRO A 37 11.44 -16.62 9.72
CA PRO A 37 11.82 -16.76 8.32
C PRO A 37 12.29 -15.42 7.76
N ALA A 38 13.31 -15.46 6.89
CA ALA A 38 13.89 -14.27 6.32
C ALA A 38 12.81 -13.48 5.56
N ARG A 39 12.45 -12.31 6.09
CA ARG A 39 11.55 -11.32 5.49
C ARG A 39 12.34 -10.62 4.39
N THR A 40 12.35 -11.15 3.17
CA THR A 40 13.01 -10.45 2.05
C THR A 40 12.09 -9.33 1.55
N ALA A 41 12.11 -8.20 2.25
CA ALA A 41 11.63 -6.96 1.69
C ALA A 41 12.53 -6.58 0.48
N THR A 42 11.97 -6.35 -0.70
CA THR A 42 12.72 -5.91 -1.90
C THR A 42 12.24 -4.56 -2.41
N THR A 43 12.12 -3.61 -1.48
CA THR A 43 11.89 -2.20 -1.83
C THR A 43 13.20 -1.54 -2.23
N SER A 44 13.09 -0.47 -3.01
CA SER A 44 14.20 0.31 -3.54
C SER A 44 14.18 1.72 -2.98
N THR A 45 15.35 2.35 -3.01
CA THR A 45 15.54 3.75 -2.65
C THR A 45 16.01 4.49 -3.89
N ASP A 46 15.26 5.51 -4.31
CA ASP A 46 15.71 6.52 -5.26
C ASP A 46 16.88 7.29 -4.63
N THR A 47 18.04 7.18 -5.26
CA THR A 47 19.26 7.90 -4.88
C THR A 47 19.80 8.74 -6.04
N THR A 48 19.00 8.92 -7.09
CA THR A 48 19.43 9.45 -8.40
C THR A 48 18.74 10.76 -8.77
N TYR A 49 17.64 11.14 -8.12
CA TYR A 49 16.89 12.36 -8.46
C TYR A 49 17.77 13.61 -8.60
N LEU A 50 18.65 13.89 -7.63
CA LEU A 50 19.49 15.08 -7.65
C LEU A 50 20.55 15.01 -8.77
N GLN A 51 21.10 13.83 -9.04
CA GLN A 51 22.05 13.62 -10.12
C GLN A 51 21.40 13.79 -11.49
N ASP A 52 20.20 13.24 -11.67
CA ASP A 52 19.46 13.33 -12.94
C ASP A 52 18.91 14.74 -13.17
N THR A 53 18.54 15.44 -12.09
CA THR A 53 17.95 16.79 -12.16
C THR A 53 19.01 17.89 -12.23
N LEU A 54 20.01 17.86 -11.35
CA LEU A 54 21.02 18.92 -11.18
C LEU A 54 22.42 18.51 -11.65
N GLY A 55 22.69 17.24 -11.95
CA GLY A 55 24.04 16.77 -12.33
C GLY A 55 25.07 16.79 -11.19
N VAL A 56 24.62 16.91 -9.93
CA VAL A 56 25.50 16.86 -8.75
C VAL A 56 26.05 15.43 -8.53
N PRO A 57 27.18 15.25 -7.83
CA PRO A 57 27.73 13.92 -7.56
C PRO A 57 26.91 13.16 -6.51
N ALA A 58 27.10 11.83 -6.43
CA ALA A 58 26.39 10.97 -5.48
C ALA A 58 26.68 11.27 -3.99
N ASN A 59 27.76 12.00 -3.69
CA ASN A 59 28.09 12.50 -2.36
C ASN A 59 27.70 13.97 -2.16
N THR A 60 26.73 14.46 -2.93
CA THR A 60 26.17 15.82 -2.82
C THR A 60 25.75 16.14 -1.38
N VAL A 61 25.88 17.41 -1.01
CA VAL A 61 25.33 17.96 0.25
C VAL A 61 24.02 18.71 0.04
N ILE A 62 23.54 18.79 -1.20
CA ILE A 62 22.24 19.37 -1.51
C ILE A 62 21.12 18.41 -1.10
N GLU A 63 20.10 18.95 -0.44
CA GLU A 63 18.88 18.23 -0.07
C GLU A 63 17.67 19.05 -0.49
N THR A 64 16.79 18.43 -1.27
CA THR A 64 15.47 18.97 -1.63
C THR A 64 14.62 19.20 -0.40
N VAL A 65 13.89 20.31 -0.38
CA VAL A 65 12.89 20.61 0.64
C VAL A 65 11.56 21.01 0.02
N THR A 66 10.47 20.49 0.59
CA THR A 66 9.12 20.98 0.32
C THR A 66 8.96 22.41 0.84
N TYR A 67 7.94 23.14 0.39
CA TYR A 67 7.64 24.48 0.92
C TYR A 67 7.48 24.46 2.45
N ASP A 68 6.72 23.50 2.99
CA ASP A 68 6.45 23.39 4.43
C ASP A 68 7.76 23.19 5.22
N ARG A 69 8.64 22.32 4.70
CA ARG A 69 9.93 22.06 5.32
C ARG A 69 10.90 23.24 5.19
N PHE A 70 10.90 23.94 4.06
CA PHE A 70 11.67 25.17 3.87
C PHE A 70 11.22 26.25 4.86
N GLN A 71 9.91 26.48 4.96
CA GLN A 71 9.33 27.43 5.91
C GLN A 71 9.68 27.08 7.36
N TRP A 72 9.61 25.80 7.74
CA TRP A 72 10.01 25.35 9.07
C TRP A 72 11.50 25.55 9.34
N LEU A 73 12.38 25.27 8.36
CA LEU A 73 13.83 25.47 8.51
C LEU A 73 14.18 26.93 8.81
N LEU A 74 13.50 27.89 8.19
CA LEU A 74 13.65 29.34 8.44
C LEU A 74 13.21 29.77 9.86
N GLN A 75 12.49 28.90 10.57
CA GLN A 75 12.07 29.12 11.96
C GLN A 75 13.03 28.47 12.98
N GLN A 76 14.05 27.75 12.53
CA GLN A 76 14.97 27.07 13.44
C GLN A 76 16.11 28.00 13.88
N SER A 77 16.54 27.85 15.14
CA SER A 77 17.66 28.62 15.69
C SER A 77 19.01 28.13 15.18
N GLY A 78 19.90 29.06 14.86
CA GLY A 78 21.24 28.81 14.33
C GLY A 78 21.33 29.04 12.82
N LYS A 79 22.52 28.79 12.28
CA LYS A 79 22.85 29.08 10.88
C LYS A 79 22.51 27.90 9.98
N PHE A 80 21.86 28.14 8.86
CA PHE A 80 21.52 27.15 7.84
C PHE A 80 21.86 27.68 6.45
N ALA A 81 22.34 26.79 5.57
CA ALA A 81 22.66 27.13 4.18
C ALA A 81 21.50 26.72 3.26
N PHE A 82 21.10 27.63 2.38
CA PHE A 82 19.94 27.47 1.49
C PHE A 82 20.30 27.81 0.05
N LEU A 83 19.66 27.11 -0.87
CA LEU A 83 19.67 27.36 -2.31
C LEU A 83 18.21 27.52 -2.78
N ILE A 84 17.92 28.54 -3.58
CA ILE A 84 16.62 28.75 -4.20
C ILE A 84 16.83 28.81 -5.72
N GLY A 85 16.00 28.12 -6.49
CA GLY A 85 15.98 28.17 -7.96
C GLY A 85 15.29 26.97 -8.61
N ASP A 86 14.89 27.12 -9.89
CA ASP A 86 14.21 26.11 -10.71
C ASP A 86 15.17 25.54 -11.79
N PRO A 87 15.36 24.20 -11.89
CA PRO A 87 16.26 23.57 -12.86
C PRO A 87 15.84 23.73 -14.33
N ASN A 88 14.60 24.16 -14.58
CA ASN A 88 14.03 24.36 -15.92
C ASN A 88 13.87 25.83 -16.26
N GLU A 89 14.32 26.73 -15.39
CA GLU A 89 14.25 28.15 -15.61
C GLU A 89 15.19 28.57 -16.75
N SER A 90 14.63 29.27 -17.74
CA SER A 90 15.38 29.91 -18.82
C SER A 90 15.31 31.41 -18.60
N THR A 91 16.35 32.00 -18.01
CA THR A 91 16.43 33.46 -17.90
C THR A 91 16.89 34.08 -19.23
N ALA A 92 16.64 35.38 -19.42
CA ALA A 92 17.05 36.12 -20.62
C ALA A 92 18.57 36.14 -20.86
N ASN A 93 19.36 35.79 -19.84
CA ASN A 93 20.83 35.78 -19.87
C ASN A 93 21.44 34.39 -20.14
N GLY A 94 20.62 33.34 -20.35
CA GLY A 94 21.11 31.99 -20.59
C GLY A 94 21.69 31.31 -19.35
N VAL A 95 21.19 31.65 -18.16
CA VAL A 95 21.59 31.08 -16.87
C VAL A 95 21.20 29.60 -16.80
N ASP A 96 22.13 28.77 -16.31
CA ASP A 96 21.96 27.33 -16.08
C ASP A 96 21.99 27.04 -14.58
N PHE A 97 20.82 26.99 -13.94
CA PHE A 97 20.70 26.70 -12.51
C PHE A 97 21.38 25.37 -12.11
N LYS A 98 21.47 24.41 -13.03
CA LYS A 98 22.13 23.12 -12.74
C LYS A 98 23.63 23.34 -12.52
N ALA A 99 24.27 24.16 -13.35
CA ALA A 99 25.66 24.54 -13.18
C ALA A 99 25.89 25.32 -11.87
N GLU A 100 24.96 26.19 -11.51
CA GLU A 100 24.99 26.94 -10.25
C GLU A 100 24.90 26.02 -9.04
N ALA A 101 23.93 25.10 -9.03
CA ALA A 101 23.75 24.12 -7.97
C ALA A 101 24.98 23.21 -7.83
N GLN A 102 25.59 22.77 -8.95
CA GLN A 102 26.85 22.01 -8.93
C GLN A 102 28.00 22.80 -8.30
N ALA A 103 28.10 24.10 -8.59
CA ALA A 103 29.12 24.97 -8.02
C ALA A 103 28.91 25.22 -6.52
N VAL A 104 27.65 25.41 -6.09
CA VAL A 104 27.25 25.52 -4.69
C VAL A 104 27.58 24.24 -3.93
N ASP A 105 27.21 23.07 -4.46
CA ASP A 105 27.53 21.76 -3.87
C ASP A 105 29.05 21.58 -3.70
N ALA A 106 29.83 21.87 -4.75
CA ALA A 106 31.28 21.77 -4.71
C ALA A 106 31.90 22.68 -3.65
N SER A 107 31.43 23.93 -3.57
CA SER A 107 31.92 24.92 -2.59
C SER A 107 31.54 24.55 -1.16
N ALA A 108 30.30 24.10 -0.94
CA ALA A 108 29.80 23.66 0.35
C ALA A 108 30.54 22.42 0.88
N ARG A 109 30.78 21.43 0.00
CA ARG A 109 31.61 20.25 0.33
C ARG A 109 33.03 20.63 0.69
N ALA A 110 33.65 21.54 -0.08
CA ALA A 110 35.00 22.03 0.20
C ALA A 110 35.07 22.78 1.55
N ALA A 111 34.01 23.50 1.92
CA ALA A 111 33.87 24.20 3.18
C ALA A 111 33.49 23.29 4.37
N GLY A 112 33.22 22.00 4.13
CA GLY A 112 32.82 21.03 5.16
C GLY A 112 31.36 21.16 5.64
N VAL A 113 30.54 21.96 4.95
CA VAL A 113 29.09 22.08 5.18
C VAL A 113 28.43 20.72 4.96
N LYS A 114 27.52 20.33 5.84
CA LYS A 114 26.88 19.00 5.81
C LYS A 114 25.61 18.96 4.96
N LYS A 115 24.89 20.08 4.88
CA LYS A 115 23.64 20.20 4.13
C LYS A 115 23.49 21.59 3.55
N VAL A 116 23.03 21.66 2.31
CA VAL A 116 22.47 22.84 1.66
C VAL A 116 21.03 22.50 1.30
N TYR A 117 20.07 23.21 1.88
CA TYR A 117 18.65 22.94 1.65
C TYR A 117 18.20 23.68 0.40
N TRP A 118 17.83 22.93 -0.64
CA TRP A 118 17.37 23.47 -1.91
C TRP A 118 15.84 23.49 -1.98
N PHE A 119 15.29 24.70 -2.15
CA PHE A 119 13.87 24.93 -2.38
C PHE A 119 13.64 25.33 -3.84
N ASP A 120 12.86 24.53 -4.56
CA ASP A 120 12.37 24.87 -5.89
C ASP A 120 11.00 25.61 -5.76
N PRO A 121 10.94 26.91 -6.09
CA PRO A 121 9.70 27.67 -6.04
C PRO A 121 8.71 27.27 -7.14
N ASN A 122 9.15 26.57 -8.20
CA ASN A 122 8.27 25.93 -9.17
C ASN A 122 7.76 24.60 -8.61
N LEU A 123 6.63 24.65 -7.89
CA LEU A 123 6.10 23.49 -7.16
C LEU A 123 5.66 22.33 -8.07
N SER A 124 5.49 22.57 -9.39
CA SER A 124 5.27 21.50 -10.39
C SER A 124 6.57 21.00 -11.03
N GLY A 125 7.67 21.75 -10.92
CA GLY A 125 8.97 21.52 -11.54
C GLY A 125 8.94 21.34 -13.05
N GLY A 126 7.90 21.84 -13.73
CA GLY A 126 7.75 21.72 -15.19
C GLY A 126 7.83 20.28 -15.71
N VAL A 127 7.42 19.31 -14.89
CA VAL A 127 7.64 17.89 -15.19
C VAL A 127 6.97 17.45 -16.50
N THR A 128 7.62 16.52 -17.19
CA THR A 128 7.09 15.94 -18.43
C THR A 128 6.74 14.47 -18.23
N PHE A 129 5.46 14.13 -18.38
CA PHE A 129 4.94 12.78 -18.32
C PHE A 129 5.04 12.10 -19.69
N ASN A 130 5.42 10.82 -19.72
CA ASN A 130 5.18 9.97 -20.88
C ASN A 130 3.74 9.43 -20.81
N THR A 131 2.85 9.96 -21.64
CA THR A 131 1.42 9.60 -21.65
C THR A 131 1.09 8.47 -22.62
N GLY A 132 2.05 8.05 -23.44
CA GLY A 132 1.87 6.92 -24.33
C GLY A 132 3.10 6.63 -25.19
N THR A 133 3.33 5.37 -25.47
CA THR A 133 4.37 4.93 -26.39
C THR A 133 3.77 3.95 -27.39
N LYS A 134 3.90 4.24 -28.68
CA LYS A 134 3.43 3.37 -29.76
C LYS A 134 4.62 2.93 -30.60
N THR A 135 4.82 1.63 -30.72
CA THR A 135 5.80 1.06 -31.65
C THR A 135 5.07 0.50 -32.85
N ASN A 136 5.39 1.02 -34.04
CA ASN A 136 4.92 0.44 -35.28
C ASN A 136 5.68 -0.88 -35.51
N THR A 137 5.00 -2.01 -35.36
CA THR A 137 5.59 -3.35 -35.47
C THR A 137 6.08 -3.70 -36.88
N SER A 138 5.61 -2.98 -37.91
CA SER A 138 6.04 -3.18 -39.30
C SER A 138 7.29 -2.37 -39.69
N THR A 139 7.54 -1.24 -39.02
CA THR A 139 8.70 -0.36 -39.29
C THR A 139 9.72 -0.32 -38.17
N GLY A 140 9.39 -0.83 -36.98
CA GLY A 140 10.22 -0.75 -35.77
C GLY A 140 10.27 0.66 -35.14
N VAL A 141 9.58 1.65 -35.70
CA VAL A 141 9.61 3.04 -35.21
C VAL A 141 8.76 3.19 -33.95
N THR A 142 9.35 3.72 -32.88
CA THR A 142 8.66 4.06 -31.62
C THR A 142 8.37 5.55 -31.55
N THR A 143 7.13 5.93 -31.31
CA THR A 143 6.69 7.30 -31.05
C THR A 143 6.21 7.41 -29.62
N THR A 144 6.77 8.36 -28.88
CA THR A 144 6.37 8.69 -27.51
C THR A 144 5.55 9.98 -27.52
N THR A 145 4.39 9.95 -26.88
CA THR A 145 3.58 11.14 -26.60
C THR A 145 3.89 11.60 -25.19
N THR A 146 4.19 12.88 -25.05
CA THR A 146 4.50 13.50 -23.76
C THR A 146 3.46 14.56 -23.40
N LEU A 147 3.30 14.79 -22.10
CA LEU A 147 2.53 15.90 -21.53
C LEU A 147 3.43 16.63 -20.55
N THR A 148 3.77 17.88 -20.87
CA THR A 148 4.52 18.76 -19.96
C THR A 148 3.51 19.53 -19.13
N GLU A 149 3.62 19.42 -17.81
CA GLU A 149 2.77 20.21 -16.93
C GLU A 149 3.18 21.67 -16.91
N PRO A 150 2.22 22.60 -16.80
CA PRO A 150 2.51 24.00 -16.60
C PRO A 150 3.37 24.23 -15.36
N ASN A 151 4.23 25.25 -15.45
CA ASN A 151 4.97 25.73 -14.29
C ASN A 151 4.00 26.27 -13.23
N LEU A 152 4.23 25.88 -11.98
CA LEU A 152 3.54 26.36 -10.79
C LEU A 152 4.55 27.10 -9.91
N ASP A 153 5.19 28.11 -10.48
CA ASP A 153 6.16 28.97 -9.79
C ASP A 153 5.45 30.04 -8.97
N ILE A 154 5.59 29.94 -7.64
CA ILE A 154 4.95 30.86 -6.69
C ILE A 154 5.55 32.27 -6.70
N ARG A 155 6.75 32.46 -7.29
CA ARG A 155 7.34 33.78 -7.55
C ARG A 155 6.70 34.45 -8.75
N LYS A 156 6.24 33.64 -9.71
CA LYS A 156 5.75 34.07 -11.04
C LYS A 156 4.30 33.60 -11.26
N PRO A 157 3.35 33.99 -10.40
CA PRO A 157 1.98 33.47 -10.40
C PRO A 157 1.24 33.75 -11.72
N GLY A 158 1.58 34.82 -12.44
CA GLY A 158 1.01 35.16 -13.75
C GLY A 158 1.44 34.23 -14.90
N ALA A 159 2.51 33.45 -14.75
CA ALA A 159 2.96 32.47 -15.73
C ALA A 159 2.21 31.12 -15.62
N THR A 160 1.38 30.96 -14.59
CA THR A 160 0.62 29.73 -14.33
C THR A 160 -0.68 29.69 -15.14
N THR A 161 -1.19 28.50 -15.43
CA THR A 161 -2.44 28.31 -16.23
C THR A 161 -3.73 28.39 -15.41
N VAL A 162 -3.63 28.50 -14.08
CA VAL A 162 -4.82 28.59 -13.21
C VAL A 162 -5.52 29.94 -13.33
N ALA A 163 -6.77 30.01 -12.89
CA ALA A 163 -7.52 31.26 -12.89
C ALA A 163 -6.87 32.37 -12.06
N ALA A 164 -7.02 33.62 -12.52
CA ALA A 164 -6.42 34.81 -11.90
C ALA A 164 -6.74 34.96 -10.39
N ALA A 165 -7.94 34.59 -9.95
CA ALA A 165 -8.30 34.62 -8.53
C ALA A 165 -7.45 33.66 -7.67
N SER A 166 -7.02 32.53 -8.25
CA SER A 166 -6.14 31.56 -7.57
C SER A 166 -4.69 31.99 -7.61
N GLN A 167 -4.25 32.69 -8.66
CA GLN A 167 -2.89 33.22 -8.79
C GLN A 167 -2.53 34.12 -7.60
N THR A 168 -3.47 34.92 -7.10
CA THR A 168 -3.28 35.74 -5.89
C THR A 168 -2.97 34.90 -4.64
N VAL A 169 -3.59 33.73 -4.49
CA VAL A 169 -3.32 32.88 -3.33
C VAL A 169 -1.94 32.22 -3.42
N TYR A 170 -1.48 31.90 -4.63
CA TYR A 170 -0.12 31.39 -4.86
C TYR A 170 0.95 32.45 -4.60
N ASP A 171 0.70 33.68 -5.07
CA ASP A 171 1.53 34.85 -4.78
C ASP A 171 1.68 35.06 -3.26
N ASN A 172 0.60 34.87 -2.50
CA ASN A 172 0.62 34.99 -1.05
C ASN A 172 1.53 33.96 -0.37
N ALA A 173 1.71 32.76 -0.94
CA ALA A 173 2.62 31.75 -0.38
C ALA A 173 4.08 32.24 -0.47
N TRP A 174 4.49 32.83 -1.60
CA TRP A 174 5.81 33.41 -1.74
C TRP A 174 6.01 34.65 -0.86
N LYS A 175 5.05 35.58 -0.89
CA LYS A 175 5.06 36.79 -0.06
C LYS A 175 5.02 36.48 1.43
N ASN A 176 4.48 35.34 1.83
CA ASN A 176 4.55 34.84 3.20
C ASN A 176 6.00 34.55 3.63
N LEU A 177 6.77 33.84 2.79
CA LEU A 177 8.18 33.55 3.06
C LEU A 177 9.01 34.84 3.15
N ILE A 178 8.76 35.78 2.24
CA ILE A 178 9.41 37.09 2.22
C ILE A 178 9.08 37.85 3.51
N GLY A 179 7.80 38.09 3.78
CA GLY A 179 7.36 38.97 4.86
C GLY A 179 7.65 38.42 6.25
N GLN A 180 7.69 37.10 6.43
CA GLN A 180 8.04 36.51 7.72
C GLN A 180 9.55 36.31 7.93
N TYR A 181 10.32 36.07 6.85
CA TYR A 181 11.69 35.56 6.99
C TYR A 181 12.73 36.19 6.07
N LEU A 182 12.47 36.27 4.75
CA LEU A 182 13.53 36.45 3.75
C LEU A 182 13.73 37.89 3.28
N GLY A 183 12.81 38.80 3.56
CA GLY A 183 12.85 40.15 3.00
C GLY A 183 12.09 41.21 3.76
N ASN A 184 12.07 42.41 3.21
CA ASN A 184 11.52 43.61 3.85
C ASN A 184 10.26 44.09 3.13
N GLY A 185 9.49 44.96 3.77
CA GLY A 185 8.41 45.70 3.13
C GLY A 185 7.11 44.93 2.89
N ILE A 186 7.05 43.63 3.24
CA ILE A 186 5.81 42.83 3.23
C ILE A 186 5.45 42.44 4.65
N LYS A 187 4.23 42.78 5.08
CA LYS A 187 3.61 42.22 6.26
C LYS A 187 2.76 41.02 5.89
N ALA A 188 3.22 39.84 6.26
CA ALA A 188 2.42 38.62 6.22
C ALA A 188 1.71 38.44 7.57
N THR A 189 0.38 38.54 7.58
CA THR A 189 -0.43 38.23 8.74
C THR A 189 -1.08 36.88 8.54
N VAL A 190 -0.77 35.96 9.44
CA VAL A 190 -1.49 34.71 9.58
C VAL A 190 -2.60 34.95 10.59
N ALA A 191 -3.82 34.49 10.30
CA ALA A 191 -4.87 34.46 11.30
C ALA A 191 -4.37 33.69 12.55
N VAL A 192 -4.79 34.11 13.74
CA VAL A 192 -4.55 33.40 15.01
C VAL A 192 -5.92 32.97 15.53
N ASP A 193 -6.01 31.79 16.13
CA ASP A 193 -7.27 31.35 16.71
C ASP A 193 -7.48 32.09 18.05
N SER A 194 -8.65 31.87 18.67
CA SER A 194 -8.98 32.49 19.95
C SER A 194 -8.04 32.08 21.10
N LYS A 195 -7.10 31.14 20.88
CA LYS A 195 -6.10 30.69 21.85
C LYS A 195 -4.73 31.36 21.62
N GLY A 196 -4.62 32.32 20.70
CA GLY A 196 -3.37 33.03 20.43
C GLY A 196 -2.31 32.16 19.73
N VAL A 197 -2.71 30.99 19.22
CA VAL A 197 -1.86 30.11 18.42
C VAL A 197 -1.97 30.56 16.97
N SER A 198 -0.81 30.76 16.33
CA SER A 198 -0.73 31.06 14.89
C SER A 198 -1.48 29.97 14.10
N THR A 199 -2.58 30.33 13.42
CA THR A 199 -3.40 29.36 12.68
C THR A 199 -2.78 28.97 11.36
N VAL A 200 -1.46 29.08 11.14
CA VAL A 200 -0.81 28.37 10.01
C VAL A 200 -1.21 26.87 10.05
N ASN A 201 -1.55 26.40 11.26
CA ASN A 201 -1.78 25.01 11.62
C ASN A 201 -3.23 24.63 12.01
N THR A 202 -4.21 25.54 11.86
CA THR A 202 -5.65 25.25 12.08
C THR A 202 -6.52 25.86 10.98
N GLU A 203 -7.73 25.31 10.81
CA GLU A 203 -8.67 25.27 9.66
C GLU A 203 -9.03 26.57 8.90
N SER A 204 -8.35 27.69 9.13
CA SER A 204 -8.69 29.01 8.53
C SER A 204 -7.48 29.86 8.10
N ALA A 205 -6.31 29.27 7.86
CA ALA A 205 -5.07 29.98 7.50
C ALA A 205 -5.11 30.73 6.16
N LYS A 206 -5.91 31.80 6.05
CA LYS A 206 -5.72 32.79 5.01
C LYS A 206 -4.50 33.62 5.38
N VAL A 207 -3.39 33.44 4.67
CA VAL A 207 -2.31 34.42 4.72
C VAL A 207 -2.83 35.69 4.06
N THR A 208 -2.86 36.78 4.83
CA THR A 208 -3.11 38.11 4.30
C THR A 208 -1.79 38.83 4.20
N VAL A 209 -1.44 39.26 3.00
CA VAL A 209 -0.22 40.03 2.74
C VAL A 209 -0.59 41.47 2.44
N ALA A 210 0.17 42.40 3.01
CA ALA A 210 0.08 43.82 2.72
C ALA A 210 1.49 44.40 2.62
N THR A 211 1.65 45.47 1.85
CA THR A 211 2.89 46.25 1.91
C THR A 211 2.97 46.97 3.26
N ASP A 212 4.14 46.89 3.89
CA ASP A 212 4.43 47.53 5.16
C ASP A 212 5.93 47.76 5.26
N ALA A 213 6.37 48.99 4.96
CA ALA A 213 7.79 49.37 4.99
C ALA A 213 8.42 49.28 6.40
N THR A 214 7.62 49.08 7.46
CA THR A 214 8.16 48.88 8.82
C THR A 214 8.63 47.46 9.08
N VAL A 215 8.28 46.51 8.21
CA VAL A 215 8.76 45.12 8.32
C VAL A 215 10.19 45.06 7.79
N VAL A 216 11.12 44.81 8.71
CA VAL A 216 12.55 44.62 8.43
C VAL A 216 12.95 43.24 8.96
N ASN A 217 13.21 42.30 8.05
CA ASN A 217 13.82 41.01 8.37
C ASN A 217 15.34 41.03 8.16
N ASP A 218 15.82 41.93 7.30
CA ASP A 218 17.23 42.13 7.05
C ASP A 218 17.56 43.61 6.87
N ALA A 219 18.33 44.17 7.80
CA ALA A 219 18.61 45.60 7.83
C ALA A 219 19.71 46.03 6.84
N ASN A 220 20.49 45.10 6.29
CA ASN A 220 21.67 45.42 5.50
C ASN A 220 21.49 45.08 4.01
N ALA A 221 21.10 43.84 3.70
CA ALA A 221 20.99 43.32 2.34
C ALA A 221 19.87 42.27 2.25
N PRO A 222 18.58 42.67 2.34
CA PRO A 222 17.47 41.75 2.14
C PRO A 222 17.53 41.09 0.76
N LEU A 223 17.19 39.80 0.69
CA LEU A 223 17.04 39.11 -0.61
C LEU A 223 15.91 39.74 -1.43
N TYR A 224 14.84 40.16 -0.76
CA TYR A 224 13.67 40.73 -1.42
C TYR A 224 13.21 41.98 -0.65
N ASP A 225 13.30 43.16 -1.27
CA ASP A 225 12.91 44.41 -0.62
C ASP A 225 11.69 45.06 -1.28
N TYR A 226 10.52 44.86 -0.65
CA TYR A 226 9.26 45.44 -1.11
C TYR A 226 8.96 46.82 -0.51
N SER A 227 9.89 47.43 0.22
CA SER A 227 9.66 48.70 0.91
C SER A 227 9.28 49.84 -0.04
N ALA A 228 9.74 49.79 -1.29
CA ALA A 228 9.42 50.74 -2.36
C ALA A 228 8.36 50.23 -3.36
N GLY A 229 7.67 49.12 -3.05
CA GLY A 229 6.77 48.42 -3.97
C GLY A 229 7.37 47.12 -4.51
N THR A 230 6.78 46.54 -5.55
CA THR A 230 7.28 45.30 -6.16
C THR A 230 8.69 45.50 -6.73
N PRO A 231 9.71 44.73 -6.29
CA PRO A 231 11.05 44.78 -6.87
C PRO A 231 11.03 44.53 -8.37
N THR A 232 11.88 45.24 -9.12
CA THR A 232 12.06 45.03 -10.57
C THR A 232 13.02 43.88 -10.88
N ASP A 233 13.95 43.59 -9.96
CA ASP A 233 14.90 42.49 -10.06
C ASP A 233 14.54 41.46 -8.98
N TYR A 234 14.11 40.27 -9.42
CA TYR A 234 13.96 39.12 -8.56
C TYR A 234 15.26 38.32 -8.65
N PHE A 235 15.84 37.98 -7.51
CA PHE A 235 16.82 36.90 -7.49
C PHE A 235 16.03 35.60 -7.75
N ASP A 236 16.10 35.13 -8.99
CA ASP A 236 15.49 33.87 -9.38
C ASP A 236 16.35 32.75 -8.77
N ASN A 237 17.67 32.86 -8.86
CA ASN A 237 18.61 31.90 -8.30
C ASN A 237 19.46 32.52 -7.19
N THR A 238 19.44 31.92 -5.99
CA THR A 238 20.14 32.50 -4.82
C THR A 238 20.74 31.44 -3.93
N PHE A 239 21.96 31.69 -3.45
CA PHE A 239 22.59 30.92 -2.39
C PHE A 239 22.91 31.79 -1.18
N PHE A 240 22.55 31.35 0.02
CA PHE A 240 22.70 32.15 1.25
C PHE A 240 22.85 31.32 2.52
N VAL A 241 23.40 31.96 3.56
CA VAL A 241 23.40 31.45 4.94
C VAL A 241 22.49 32.35 5.79
N TYR A 242 21.53 31.72 6.45
CA TYR A 242 20.48 32.40 7.22
C TYR A 242 20.55 32.01 8.70
N ASP A 243 20.31 32.98 9.58
CA ASP A 243 20.19 32.82 11.02
C ASP A 243 19.05 33.71 11.54
N LYS A 244 17.94 33.08 11.94
CA LYS A 244 16.72 33.82 12.35
C LYS A 244 16.94 34.76 13.54
N ASP A 245 17.94 34.47 14.37
CA ASP A 245 18.20 35.16 15.62
C ASP A 245 19.27 36.26 15.45
N ASN A 246 19.82 36.43 14.24
CA ASN A 246 20.86 37.44 14.01
C ASN A 246 20.30 38.86 13.99
N THR A 247 21.05 39.77 14.61
CA THR A 247 20.72 41.18 14.68
C THR A 247 21.97 42.04 14.45
N THR A 248 21.76 43.28 14.01
CA THR A 248 22.82 44.28 13.77
C THR A 248 22.46 45.64 14.37
N GLY A 249 23.46 46.48 14.59
CA GLY A 249 23.29 47.87 15.05
C GLY A 249 22.81 48.05 16.49
N SER A 250 22.53 49.31 16.85
CA SER A 250 21.95 49.72 18.14
C SER A 250 20.93 50.85 17.90
N PRO A 251 19.61 50.64 18.17
CA PRO A 251 19.00 49.42 18.72
C PRO A 251 19.13 48.23 17.76
N ALA A 252 19.08 47.02 18.31
CA ALA A 252 19.20 45.78 17.55
C ALA A 252 18.09 45.69 16.49
N GLN A 253 18.48 45.56 15.22
CA GLN A 253 17.60 45.35 14.08
C GLN A 253 17.82 43.94 13.53
N ALA A 254 16.77 43.32 13.00
CA ALA A 254 16.90 42.00 12.38
C ALA A 254 17.85 42.06 11.18
N ASP A 255 18.75 41.09 11.08
CA ASP A 255 19.78 40.98 10.04
C ASP A 255 19.96 39.49 9.71
N LYS A 256 18.86 38.85 9.31
CA LYS A 256 18.76 37.39 9.34
C LYS A 256 19.62 36.71 8.26
N LEU A 257 19.99 37.41 7.18
CA LEU A 257 20.90 36.89 6.16
C LEU A 257 22.33 37.23 6.56
N GLN A 258 23.10 36.19 6.90
CA GLN A 258 24.51 36.36 7.26
C GLN A 258 25.37 36.70 6.05
N SER A 259 25.04 36.10 4.92
CA SER A 259 25.75 36.22 3.65
C SER A 259 24.88 35.63 2.55
N SER A 260 24.83 36.27 1.40
CA SER A 260 24.07 35.81 0.24
C SER A 260 24.80 36.16 -1.06
N THR A 261 24.43 35.48 -2.14
CA THR A 261 24.77 35.87 -3.50
C THR A 261 23.57 35.62 -4.39
N ASP A 262 23.32 36.59 -5.26
CA ASP A 262 22.55 36.38 -6.47
C ASP A 262 23.40 35.56 -7.44
N LEU A 263 22.85 34.47 -7.96
CA LEU A 263 23.54 33.61 -8.90
C LEU A 263 23.26 34.03 -10.35
N ASP A 264 22.12 34.71 -10.60
CA ASP A 264 21.73 35.17 -11.93
C ASP A 264 22.66 36.26 -12.48
N THR A 265 23.31 37.01 -11.58
CA THR A 265 24.21 38.12 -11.92
C THR A 265 25.68 37.82 -11.63
N ALA A 266 26.04 36.58 -11.29
CA ALA A 266 27.42 36.20 -11.03
C ALA A 266 28.31 36.48 -12.26
N ALA A 267 29.26 37.42 -12.10
CA ALA A 267 30.13 37.86 -13.20
C ALA A 267 30.86 36.69 -13.87
N ASP A 268 30.84 36.66 -15.20
CA ASP A 268 31.50 35.66 -16.05
C ASP A 268 31.16 34.19 -15.72
N ASN A 269 29.95 33.91 -15.20
CA ASN A 269 29.51 32.58 -14.76
C ASN A 269 30.40 31.94 -13.68
N ASN A 270 31.07 32.76 -12.85
CA ASN A 270 31.96 32.27 -11.79
C ASN A 270 31.21 31.91 -10.49
N TYR A 271 30.20 31.05 -10.60
CA TYR A 271 29.30 30.66 -9.51
C TYR A 271 30.05 30.05 -8.31
N GLY A 272 31.13 29.31 -8.56
CA GLY A 272 31.93 28.69 -7.51
C GLY A 272 32.64 29.71 -6.62
N ALA A 273 33.15 30.80 -7.19
CA ALA A 273 33.75 31.88 -6.40
C ALA A 273 32.69 32.61 -5.57
N ALA A 274 31.52 32.89 -6.15
CA ALA A 274 30.41 33.51 -5.45
C ALA A 274 29.94 32.66 -4.26
N ALA A 275 29.68 31.36 -4.48
CA ALA A 275 29.31 30.43 -3.42
C ALA A 275 30.39 30.29 -2.34
N THR A 276 31.67 30.26 -2.73
CA THR A 276 32.79 30.23 -1.80
C THR A 276 32.84 31.49 -0.93
N ALA A 277 32.58 32.68 -1.50
CA ALA A 277 32.58 33.93 -0.77
C ALA A 277 31.48 33.97 0.31
N VAL A 278 30.27 33.49 -0.03
CA VAL A 278 29.16 33.32 0.94
C VAL A 278 29.60 32.46 2.12
N LEU A 279 30.23 31.31 1.85
CA LEU A 279 30.66 30.39 2.91
C LEU A 279 31.82 30.94 3.75
N GLN A 280 32.77 31.65 3.13
CA GLN A 280 33.92 32.25 3.83
C GLN A 280 33.54 33.41 4.74
N ALA A 281 32.41 34.07 4.49
CA ALA A 281 31.86 35.10 5.37
C ALA A 281 31.43 34.54 6.74
N ILE A 282 31.28 33.21 6.87
CA ILE A 282 30.85 32.54 8.10
C ILE A 282 32.05 31.97 8.86
N PRO A 283 32.40 32.52 10.06
CA PRO A 283 33.46 31.96 10.87
C PRO A 283 33.16 30.51 11.27
N ASN A 284 34.13 29.62 11.07
CA ASN A 284 34.01 28.18 11.37
C ASN A 284 32.81 27.50 10.68
N VAL A 285 32.54 27.88 9.42
CA VAL A 285 31.37 27.45 8.62
C VAL A 285 31.04 25.95 8.73
N ALA A 286 32.04 25.07 8.70
CA ALA A 286 31.87 23.61 8.81
C ALA A 286 31.12 23.15 10.08
N THR A 287 31.21 23.92 11.15
CA THR A 287 30.56 23.65 12.45
C THR A 287 29.46 24.65 12.80
N ALA A 288 29.52 25.86 12.23
CA ALA A 288 28.53 26.90 12.48
C ALA A 288 27.23 26.65 11.72
N VAL A 289 27.33 26.15 10.48
CA VAL A 289 26.15 25.79 9.66
C VAL A 289 25.62 24.44 10.10
N LYS A 290 24.38 24.44 10.60
CA LYS A 290 23.69 23.27 11.12
C LYS A 290 23.11 22.41 10.00
N ALA A 291 22.96 21.14 10.30
CA ALA A 291 22.24 20.16 9.50
C ALA A 291 21.26 19.42 10.40
N VAL A 292 19.97 19.55 10.10
CA VAL A 292 18.88 18.84 10.76
C VAL A 292 18.25 17.81 9.82
N GLY A 293 17.73 16.73 10.40
CA GLY A 293 17.04 15.66 9.67
C GLY A 293 15.57 15.97 9.42
N GLN A 294 14.87 15.07 8.72
CA GLN A 294 13.42 15.17 8.53
C GLN A 294 12.64 14.90 9.81
N PHE A 295 13.20 14.10 10.73
CA PHE A 295 12.51 13.74 11.98
C PHE A 295 12.16 14.96 12.84
N ASP A 296 13.08 15.92 12.97
CA ASP A 296 12.85 17.11 13.79
C ASP A 296 11.66 17.92 13.26
N TRP A 297 11.54 18.01 11.93
CA TRP A 297 10.38 18.61 11.26
C TRP A 297 9.10 17.82 11.54
N TRP A 298 9.10 16.50 11.30
CA TRP A 298 7.93 15.64 11.55
C TRP A 298 7.45 15.74 12.99
N LYS A 299 8.36 15.62 13.96
CA LYS A 299 8.07 15.75 15.40
C LYS A 299 7.50 17.12 15.74
N SER A 300 8.09 18.19 15.22
CA SER A 300 7.62 19.57 15.43
C SER A 300 6.20 19.76 14.90
N GLU A 301 6.01 19.55 13.59
CA GLU A 301 4.78 19.90 12.90
C GLU A 301 3.59 19.01 13.28
N ILE A 302 3.82 17.71 13.46
CA ILE A 302 2.73 16.80 13.88
C ILE A 302 2.21 17.17 15.25
N ASN A 303 3.11 17.39 16.21
CA ASN A 303 2.72 17.69 17.59
C ASN A 303 2.09 19.07 17.68
N ALA A 304 2.63 20.07 16.98
CA ALA A 304 2.07 21.42 16.93
C ALA A 304 0.65 21.42 16.34
N LYS A 305 0.43 20.76 15.19
CA LYS A 305 -0.89 20.67 14.54
C LYS A 305 -1.87 19.81 15.36
N ALA A 306 -1.40 18.80 16.10
CA ALA A 306 -2.22 18.04 17.04
C ALA A 306 -2.67 18.85 18.25
N ALA A 307 -1.76 19.61 18.87
CA ALA A 307 -2.09 20.48 19.98
C ALA A 307 -3.11 21.56 19.57
N ALA A 308 -2.93 22.17 18.40
CA ALA A 308 -3.80 23.23 17.92
C ALA A 308 -5.22 22.75 17.57
N GLN A 309 -5.36 21.51 17.07
CA GLN A 309 -6.67 20.92 16.76
C GLN A 309 -7.34 20.21 17.95
N SER A 310 -6.71 20.22 19.14
CA SER A 310 -7.29 19.58 20.32
C SER A 310 -8.51 20.38 20.84
N PRO A 311 -9.66 19.73 21.09
CA PRO A 311 -10.86 20.39 21.60
C PRO A 311 -10.72 20.91 23.04
N VAL A 312 -9.61 20.62 23.73
CA VAL A 312 -9.39 20.99 25.13
C VAL A 312 -9.23 22.52 25.29
N THR A 313 -10.14 23.12 26.05
CA THR A 313 -10.12 24.52 26.50
C THR A 313 -9.41 24.72 27.85
N ASP A 314 -9.07 23.64 28.55
CA ASP A 314 -8.35 23.67 29.83
C ASP A 314 -7.02 22.91 29.74
N SER A 315 -5.99 23.61 29.27
CA SER A 315 -4.62 23.08 29.17
C SER A 315 -3.93 22.93 30.53
N ALA A 316 -4.53 23.41 31.63
CA ALA A 316 -3.86 23.47 32.93
C ALA A 316 -4.05 22.22 33.79
N THR A 317 -5.11 21.43 33.58
CA THR A 317 -5.47 20.33 34.51
C THR A 317 -5.30 18.92 33.93
N ASN A 318 -5.34 18.72 32.61
CA ASN A 318 -5.09 17.41 32.01
C ASN A 318 -4.59 17.46 30.54
N PRO A 319 -3.30 17.77 30.31
CA PRO A 319 -2.76 17.93 28.95
C PRO A 319 -2.77 16.66 28.10
N ASN A 320 -3.06 15.48 28.69
CA ASN A 320 -3.03 14.17 28.04
C ASN A 320 -4.41 13.52 27.88
N GLN A 321 -5.51 14.25 28.10
CA GLN A 321 -6.87 13.68 28.09
C GLN A 321 -7.23 12.96 26.78
N PHE A 322 -6.64 13.37 25.65
CA PHE A 322 -6.86 12.76 24.32
C PHE A 322 -5.57 12.21 23.69
N GLY A 323 -4.58 11.86 24.52
CA GLY A 323 -3.25 11.38 24.10
C GLY A 323 -2.14 12.41 24.34
N GLY A 324 -0.91 11.94 24.53
CA GLY A 324 0.28 12.78 24.65
C GLY A 324 0.86 13.20 23.29
N ALA A 325 2.14 13.58 23.26
CA ALA A 325 2.88 13.81 22.02
C ALA A 325 2.77 12.57 21.10
N ILE A 326 2.47 12.79 19.82
CA ILE A 326 2.33 11.73 18.82
C ILE A 326 3.71 11.15 18.50
N LEU A 327 4.70 12.03 18.31
CA LEU A 327 6.09 11.67 18.09
C LEU A 327 6.96 12.22 19.22
N ASP A 328 7.92 11.42 19.68
CA ASP A 328 8.94 11.82 20.64
C ASP A 328 10.33 11.30 20.22
N ASP A 329 11.40 11.72 20.90
CA ASP A 329 12.78 11.41 20.49
C ASP A 329 13.09 9.90 20.40
N SER A 330 12.30 9.03 21.06
CA SER A 330 12.47 7.58 20.95
C SER A 330 12.08 7.04 19.57
N ASP A 331 11.22 7.75 18.83
CA ASP A 331 10.80 7.40 17.47
C ASP A 331 11.93 7.62 16.43
N ASN A 332 13.04 8.26 16.83
CA ASN A 332 14.23 8.50 15.99
C ASN A 332 15.44 7.63 16.39
N SER A 333 15.21 6.58 17.19
CA SER A 333 16.28 5.67 17.66
C SER A 333 16.92 4.85 16.54
N ASP A 334 16.14 4.57 15.49
CA ASP A 334 16.62 4.18 14.17
C ASP A 334 16.39 5.34 13.19
N PRO A 335 17.18 5.49 12.11
CA PRO A 335 17.01 6.58 11.17
C PRO A 335 15.54 6.65 10.71
N TRP A 336 14.96 7.84 10.82
CA TRP A 336 13.60 8.10 10.39
C TRP A 336 13.38 7.64 8.94
N ALA A 337 12.40 6.76 8.73
CA ALA A 337 12.23 6.05 7.46
C ALA A 337 11.32 6.79 6.46
N VAL A 338 10.57 7.81 6.91
CA VAL A 338 9.59 8.52 6.09
C VAL A 338 10.18 9.81 5.51
N GLN A 339 10.55 9.78 4.23
CA GLN A 339 11.18 10.90 3.53
C GLN A 339 10.13 11.70 2.75
N GLN A 340 9.93 12.97 3.09
CA GLN A 340 9.16 13.88 2.27
C GLN A 340 9.79 14.01 0.88
N VAL A 341 8.93 14.10 -0.13
CA VAL A 341 9.31 14.39 -1.51
C VAL A 341 8.47 15.53 -2.06
N THR A 342 9.09 16.33 -2.93
CA THR A 342 8.41 17.29 -3.79
C THR A 342 7.64 16.57 -4.91
N PHE A 343 6.78 17.31 -5.62
CA PHE A 343 6.06 16.73 -6.76
C PHE A 343 7.00 16.25 -7.90
N PRO A 344 8.05 17.00 -8.28
CA PRO A 344 9.02 16.54 -9.26
C PRO A 344 9.79 15.29 -8.83
N GLU A 345 10.18 15.20 -7.55
CA GLU A 345 10.78 14.00 -6.98
C GLU A 345 9.86 12.78 -7.06
N LEU A 346 8.57 12.96 -6.74
CA LEU A 346 7.59 11.88 -6.86
C LEU A 346 7.45 11.41 -8.31
N VAL A 347 7.36 12.33 -9.28
CA VAL A 347 7.23 11.98 -10.70
C VAL A 347 8.49 11.27 -11.21
N HIS A 348 9.67 11.73 -10.81
CA HIS A 348 10.94 11.07 -11.12
C HIS A 348 10.98 9.64 -10.56
N LEU A 349 10.67 9.49 -9.27
CA LEU A 349 10.64 8.19 -8.57
C LEU A 349 9.69 7.20 -9.24
N LEU A 350 8.48 7.65 -9.60
CA LEU A 350 7.49 6.82 -10.28
C LEU A 350 7.88 6.50 -11.73
N GLY A 351 8.69 7.35 -12.37
CA GLY A 351 9.22 7.15 -13.72
C GLY A 351 10.40 6.18 -13.81
N GLN A 352 11.01 5.80 -12.68
CA GLN A 352 12.16 4.89 -12.71
C GLN A 352 11.78 3.48 -13.17
N ASN A 353 12.39 3.04 -14.27
CA ASN A 353 12.12 1.76 -14.92
C ASN A 353 13.31 0.76 -14.83
N ALA A 354 14.23 0.97 -13.89
CA ALA A 354 15.56 0.35 -13.94
C ALA A 354 15.64 -1.14 -13.54
N SER A 355 14.54 -1.81 -13.13
CA SER A 355 14.41 -3.30 -13.16
C SER A 355 12.99 -3.80 -12.82
N THR A 356 12.69 -5.10 -13.07
CA THR A 356 11.46 -5.78 -12.60
C THR A 356 11.35 -5.94 -11.07
N SER A 357 12.32 -5.43 -10.31
CA SER A 357 12.40 -5.58 -8.84
C SER A 357 12.51 -4.24 -8.11
N GLN A 358 12.45 -3.11 -8.82
CA GLN A 358 12.37 -1.81 -8.16
C GLN A 358 10.94 -1.53 -7.72
N ASN A 359 10.76 -1.41 -6.41
CA ASN A 359 9.47 -1.15 -5.78
C ASN A 359 9.64 0.00 -4.80
N PHE A 360 8.75 0.98 -4.84
CA PHE A 360 8.79 2.14 -3.96
C PHE A 360 7.52 2.20 -3.13
N VAL A 361 7.68 2.41 -1.83
CA VAL A 361 6.54 2.65 -0.94
C VAL A 361 6.27 4.14 -0.88
N VAL A 362 5.05 4.54 -1.23
CA VAL A 362 4.61 5.94 -1.24
C VAL A 362 3.47 6.13 -0.25
N LEU A 363 3.62 7.10 0.65
CA LEU A 363 2.58 7.58 1.56
C LEU A 363 2.05 8.92 1.06
N PHE A 364 0.82 8.93 0.56
CA PHE A 364 0.09 10.18 0.33
C PHE A 364 -0.47 10.68 1.66
N GLY A 365 -0.05 11.85 2.11
CA GLY A 365 -0.56 12.46 3.34
C GLY A 365 0.30 13.60 3.84
N GLY A 366 -0.34 14.53 4.54
CA GLY A 366 0.30 15.72 5.09
C GLY A 366 0.05 15.86 6.58
N THR A 367 0.88 16.63 7.27
CA THR A 367 0.77 16.91 8.72
C THR A 367 -0.53 17.66 9.05
N TRP A 368 -1.10 18.40 8.10
CA TRP A 368 -2.42 19.05 8.21
C TRP A 368 -3.54 18.04 8.52
N CYS A 369 -3.43 16.80 8.01
CA CYS A 369 -4.48 15.80 8.13
C CYS A 369 -4.39 15.05 9.48
N PRO A 370 -5.43 15.08 10.33
CA PRO A 370 -5.43 14.33 11.59
C PRO A 370 -5.31 12.81 11.37
N ASN A 371 -5.81 12.31 10.24
CA ASN A 371 -5.69 10.89 9.91
C ASN A 371 -4.26 10.48 9.61
N THR A 372 -3.47 11.35 8.97
CA THR A 372 -2.06 11.05 8.65
C THR A 372 -1.24 11.02 9.94
N ARG A 373 -1.47 12.01 10.81
CA ARG A 373 -0.86 12.06 12.15
C ARG A 373 -1.16 10.83 13.00
N ALA A 374 -2.36 10.27 12.88
CA ALA A 374 -2.77 9.10 13.66
C ALA A 374 -1.95 7.82 13.37
N VAL A 375 -1.38 7.69 12.17
CA VAL A 375 -0.73 6.42 11.74
C VAL A 375 0.76 6.54 11.48
N ILE A 376 1.30 7.76 11.33
CA ILE A 376 2.69 8.00 10.94
C ILE A 376 3.73 7.34 11.84
N LYS A 377 3.48 7.28 13.16
CA LYS A 377 4.35 6.59 14.12
C LYS A 377 4.45 5.10 13.77
N SER A 378 3.32 4.45 13.52
CA SER A 378 3.25 3.03 13.13
C SER A 378 3.82 2.79 11.73
N VAL A 379 3.60 3.71 10.80
CA VAL A 379 4.22 3.65 9.45
C VAL A 379 5.74 3.69 9.56
N ASN A 380 6.30 4.61 10.33
CA ASN A 380 7.75 4.68 10.56
C ASN A 380 8.28 3.41 11.23
N ALA A 381 7.63 2.95 12.30
CA ALA A 381 8.06 1.74 13.02
C ALA A 381 8.07 0.48 12.14
N GLU A 382 7.02 0.27 11.35
CA GLU A 382 6.95 -0.88 10.44
C GLU A 382 7.89 -0.72 9.24
N ALA A 383 8.12 0.50 8.75
CA ALA A 383 9.12 0.76 7.72
C ALA A 383 10.55 0.44 8.23
N GLN A 384 10.92 0.90 9.42
CA GLN A 384 12.20 0.61 10.07
C GLN A 384 12.40 -0.90 10.28
N LYS A 385 11.39 -1.58 10.84
CA LYS A 385 11.38 -3.03 11.07
C LYS A 385 11.57 -3.86 9.78
N ASN A 386 11.12 -3.35 8.64
CA ASN A 386 11.23 -4.01 7.35
C ASN A 386 12.34 -3.41 6.46
N ASN A 387 13.16 -2.47 6.97
CA ASN A 387 14.21 -1.76 6.24
C ASN A 387 13.71 -1.13 4.92
N VAL A 388 12.59 -0.42 5.00
CA VAL A 388 11.92 0.22 3.86
C VAL A 388 12.01 1.73 3.99
N THR A 389 12.38 2.42 2.91
CA THR A 389 12.17 3.88 2.79
C THR A 389 10.74 4.15 2.35
N VAL A 390 10.04 5.04 3.05
CA VAL A 390 8.68 5.48 2.70
C VAL A 390 8.77 6.88 2.14
N TYR A 391 8.37 7.08 0.89
CA TYR A 391 8.32 8.38 0.25
C TYR A 391 6.98 9.04 0.55
N ASN A 392 7.00 10.12 1.34
CA ASN A 392 5.81 10.86 1.71
C ASN A 392 5.58 12.02 0.75
N PHE A 393 4.41 12.04 0.12
CA PHE A 393 3.97 13.15 -0.71
C PHE A 393 2.75 13.83 -0.09
N ASP A 394 2.87 15.12 0.20
CA ASP A 394 1.74 15.94 0.63
C ASP A 394 0.96 16.43 -0.60
N THR A 395 -0.33 16.13 -0.62
CA THR A 395 -1.25 16.62 -1.67
C THR A 395 -1.58 18.10 -1.54
N VAL A 396 -1.02 18.80 -0.54
CA VAL A 396 -1.14 20.23 -0.28
C VAL A 396 0.27 20.81 -0.35
N LEU A 397 0.60 21.46 -1.48
CA LEU A 397 2.00 21.73 -1.84
C LEU A 397 2.68 22.76 -0.92
N ASP A 398 1.89 23.59 -0.22
CA ASP A 398 2.38 24.56 0.77
C ASP A 398 2.30 24.05 2.22
N GLY A 399 1.88 22.79 2.45
CA GLY A 399 1.67 22.25 3.80
C GLY A 399 0.58 22.95 4.63
N GLY A 400 -0.16 23.87 3.98
CA GLY A 400 -1.19 24.68 4.60
C GLY A 400 -2.42 23.87 5.01
N THR A 401 -3.30 24.49 5.79
CA THR A 401 -4.56 23.83 6.16
C THR A 401 -5.57 23.88 5.02
N VAL A 402 -6.39 22.84 4.90
CA VAL A 402 -7.43 22.70 3.85
C VAL A 402 -8.82 22.70 4.48
N GLY A 403 -9.82 23.23 3.75
CA GLY A 403 -11.21 23.22 4.21
C GLY A 403 -11.84 21.82 4.15
N GLY A 404 -12.89 21.59 4.95
CA GLY A 404 -13.60 20.31 5.05
C GLY A 404 -14.48 19.91 3.85
N ALA A 405 -14.50 20.69 2.75
CA ALA A 405 -15.27 20.40 1.54
C ALA A 405 -14.36 19.99 0.36
N THR A 406 -14.90 19.20 -0.57
CA THR A 406 -14.23 18.60 -1.75
C THR A 406 -13.62 19.61 -2.73
N THR A 407 -13.90 20.89 -2.55
CA THR A 407 -13.17 22.04 -3.08
C THR A 407 -13.21 23.15 -2.04
N SER A 408 -12.14 23.93 -1.93
CA SER A 408 -12.19 25.09 -1.05
C SER A 408 -11.41 26.24 -1.65
N ALA A 409 -12.05 27.41 -1.74
CA ALA A 409 -11.38 28.70 -1.95
C ALA A 409 -10.43 29.09 -0.80
N VAL A 410 -10.23 28.21 0.19
CA VAL A 410 -9.33 28.42 1.33
C VAL A 410 -7.88 28.08 0.97
N ASN A 411 -7.62 27.01 0.21
CA ASN A 411 -6.27 26.69 -0.25
C ASN A 411 -6.28 25.99 -1.63
N PRO A 412 -6.02 26.74 -2.72
CA PRO A 412 -5.96 26.19 -4.07
C PRO A 412 -4.73 25.31 -4.32
N LEU A 413 -3.68 25.33 -3.48
CA LEU A 413 -2.50 24.46 -3.62
C LEU A 413 -2.75 23.00 -3.19
N GLN A 414 -3.98 22.66 -2.80
CA GLN A 414 -4.41 21.27 -2.68
C GLN A 414 -4.72 20.66 -4.05
N ILE A 415 -3.79 19.87 -4.58
CA ILE A 415 -3.88 19.32 -5.94
C ILE A 415 -4.97 18.26 -6.12
N ARG A 416 -5.46 17.67 -5.02
CA ARG A 416 -6.54 16.66 -5.02
C ARG A 416 -7.97 17.26 -4.94
N ASN A 417 -8.11 18.56 -5.21
CA ASN A 417 -9.39 19.24 -5.42
C ASN A 417 -9.87 19.07 -6.87
N THR A 418 -11.13 19.37 -7.17
CA THR A 418 -11.62 19.41 -8.55
C THR A 418 -11.18 20.70 -9.26
N ALA A 419 -11.03 20.66 -10.59
CA ALA A 419 -10.51 21.77 -11.38
C ALA A 419 -11.28 23.07 -11.15
N ASN A 420 -12.60 22.97 -11.07
CA ASN A 420 -13.49 24.12 -10.99
C ASN A 420 -13.95 24.35 -9.55
N TYR A 421 -14.07 25.62 -9.16
CA TYR A 421 -14.66 26.06 -7.89
C TYR A 421 -15.76 27.10 -8.16
N GLY A 422 -17.00 26.76 -7.79
CA GLY A 422 -18.16 27.57 -8.13
C GLY A 422 -18.23 27.80 -9.64
N THR A 423 -18.19 29.06 -10.07
CA THR A 423 -18.15 29.46 -11.49
C THR A 423 -16.73 29.64 -12.05
N THR A 424 -15.70 29.53 -11.21
CA THR A 424 -14.30 29.72 -11.63
C THR A 424 -13.75 28.42 -12.22
N SER A 425 -13.46 28.44 -13.52
CA SER A 425 -12.84 27.30 -14.20
C SER A 425 -11.33 27.25 -13.93
N ASN A 426 -10.75 26.05 -13.82
CA ASN A 426 -9.31 25.86 -13.56
C ASN A 426 -8.80 26.63 -12.31
N ALA A 427 -9.60 26.63 -11.25
CA ALA A 427 -9.31 27.28 -9.99
C ALA A 427 -8.22 26.55 -9.18
N ASN A 428 -8.10 25.23 -9.32
CA ASN A 428 -7.10 24.44 -8.62
C ASN A 428 -6.12 23.81 -9.63
N PRO A 429 -4.85 23.57 -9.27
CA PRO A 429 -3.85 22.93 -10.13
C PRO A 429 -4.05 21.40 -10.10
N SER A 430 -5.30 20.95 -10.27
CA SER A 430 -5.68 19.55 -10.18
C SER A 430 -5.14 18.71 -11.34
N TYR A 431 -4.60 19.36 -12.37
CA TYR A 431 -3.87 18.73 -13.46
C TYR A 431 -2.65 17.93 -12.95
N LEU A 432 -1.96 18.42 -11.91
CA LEU A 432 -0.83 17.70 -11.30
C LEU A 432 -1.26 16.33 -10.76
N TYR A 433 -2.36 16.30 -10.01
CA TYR A 433 -2.92 15.06 -9.46
C TYR A 433 -3.54 14.18 -10.56
N GLY A 434 -4.26 14.79 -11.51
CA GLY A 434 -4.91 14.11 -12.62
C GLY A 434 -3.93 13.36 -13.52
N SER A 435 -2.85 14.03 -13.92
CA SER A 435 -1.79 13.44 -14.75
C SER A 435 -0.98 12.40 -14.00
N LEU A 436 -0.69 12.61 -12.71
CA LEU A 436 -0.06 11.61 -11.84
C LEU A 436 -0.86 10.30 -11.82
N LEU A 437 -2.17 10.38 -11.52
CA LEU A 437 -3.02 9.20 -11.41
C LEU A 437 -3.25 8.51 -12.76
N SER A 438 -3.54 9.28 -13.80
CA SER A 438 -3.81 8.72 -15.13
C SER A 438 -2.57 8.08 -15.76
N THR A 439 -1.38 8.59 -15.45
CA THR A 439 -0.11 8.05 -15.96
C THR A 439 0.33 6.85 -15.14
N PHE A 440 0.47 6.98 -13.82
CA PHE A 440 1.16 6.00 -12.99
C PHE A 440 0.22 5.03 -12.25
N PHE A 441 -1.01 5.44 -11.92
CA PHE A 441 -1.88 4.72 -10.97
C PHE A 441 -3.11 4.08 -11.63
N LYS A 442 -2.89 3.41 -12.76
CA LYS A 442 -3.96 2.84 -13.60
C LYS A 442 -4.84 1.80 -12.89
N ASN A 443 -4.29 1.06 -11.92
CA ASN A 443 -5.01 0.06 -11.14
C ASN A 443 -5.32 0.48 -9.69
N ILE A 444 -5.27 1.78 -9.38
CA ILE A 444 -5.59 2.23 -8.02
C ILE A 444 -7.06 1.97 -7.68
N ALA A 445 -7.30 1.41 -6.50
CA ALA A 445 -8.62 1.36 -5.89
C ALA A 445 -8.72 2.40 -4.78
N THR A 446 -9.85 3.08 -4.69
CA THR A 446 -10.12 4.16 -3.72
C THR A 446 -11.55 4.01 -3.23
N GLN A 447 -11.86 4.50 -2.03
CA GLN A 447 -13.24 4.58 -1.56
C GLN A 447 -14.07 5.51 -2.48
N ASN A 448 -13.45 6.57 -2.98
CA ASN A 448 -14.10 7.51 -3.87
C ASN A 448 -13.78 7.16 -5.34
N ASP A 449 -14.73 6.54 -6.02
CA ASP A 449 -14.61 6.13 -7.43
C ASP A 449 -15.32 7.11 -8.38
N LEU A 450 -15.28 6.81 -9.68
CA LEU A 450 -15.92 7.66 -10.69
C LEU A 450 -17.45 7.58 -10.66
N ASN A 451 -18.03 6.54 -10.06
CA ASN A 451 -19.46 6.26 -10.07
C ASN A 451 -20.19 6.88 -8.87
N ASN A 452 -19.49 7.13 -7.75
CA ASN A 452 -20.08 7.67 -6.52
C ASN A 452 -20.02 9.20 -6.40
N GLY A 453 -19.59 9.91 -7.45
CA GLY A 453 -19.61 11.37 -7.53
C GLY A 453 -18.48 12.08 -6.78
N SER A 454 -17.59 11.36 -6.11
CA SER A 454 -16.51 11.92 -5.27
C SER A 454 -15.13 11.83 -5.95
N TYR A 455 -15.02 12.25 -7.21
CA TYR A 455 -13.79 12.17 -7.99
C TYR A 455 -13.07 13.52 -8.11
N VAL A 456 -11.83 13.50 -8.63
CA VAL A 456 -11.08 14.72 -8.99
C VAL A 456 -11.24 14.98 -10.47
N THR A 457 -11.66 16.19 -10.83
CA THR A 457 -11.64 16.66 -12.22
C THR A 457 -10.43 17.54 -12.47
N TYR A 458 -9.93 17.54 -13.71
CA TYR A 458 -8.77 18.33 -14.13
C TYR A 458 -8.81 18.61 -15.64
N TYR A 459 -8.16 19.69 -16.04
CA TYR A 459 -7.85 19.96 -17.44
C TYR A 459 -6.47 19.37 -17.73
N PRO A 460 -6.32 18.38 -18.64
CA PRO A 460 -5.01 17.81 -18.96
C PRO A 460 -4.00 18.90 -19.36
N GLY A 461 -2.82 18.91 -18.73
CA GLY A 461 -1.81 19.96 -18.94
C GLY A 461 -2.25 21.36 -18.51
N GLY A 462 -3.30 21.49 -17.70
CA GLY A 462 -3.89 22.77 -17.33
C GLY A 462 -4.54 23.54 -18.49
N ASP A 463 -4.72 22.92 -19.65
CA ASP A 463 -5.28 23.54 -20.85
C ASP A 463 -6.83 23.55 -20.80
N THR A 464 -7.40 24.72 -20.54
CA THR A 464 -8.86 24.89 -20.42
C THR A 464 -9.63 24.72 -21.73
N THR A 465 -8.93 24.61 -22.86
CA THR A 465 -9.53 24.25 -24.15
C THR A 465 -9.78 22.74 -24.28
N GLN A 466 -9.11 21.93 -23.46
CA GLN A 466 -9.33 20.49 -23.42
C GLN A 466 -10.63 20.14 -22.66
N PRO A 467 -11.27 19.02 -23.02
CA PRO A 467 -12.35 18.47 -22.22
C PRO A 467 -11.90 18.16 -20.80
N LEU A 468 -12.76 18.45 -19.83
CA LEU A 468 -12.52 18.13 -18.43
C LEU A 468 -12.42 16.61 -18.24
N ALA A 469 -11.28 16.14 -17.73
CA ALA A 469 -11.03 14.74 -17.40
C ALA A 469 -11.35 14.48 -15.92
N ALA A 470 -11.52 13.20 -15.56
CA ALA A 470 -11.81 12.77 -14.19
C ALA A 470 -10.95 11.56 -13.79
N VAL A 471 -10.46 11.56 -12.55
CA VAL A 471 -9.74 10.46 -11.92
C VAL A 471 -10.27 10.18 -10.52
N ARG A 472 -9.98 8.97 -10.02
CA ARG A 472 -10.28 8.56 -8.64
C ARG A 472 -9.69 9.53 -7.62
N LYS A 473 -10.37 9.71 -6.49
CA LYS A 473 -9.89 10.54 -5.38
C LYS A 473 -9.43 9.67 -4.22
N LEU A 474 -8.13 9.68 -3.94
CA LEU A 474 -7.60 9.09 -2.71
C LEU A 474 -7.87 10.03 -1.52
N GLN A 475 -8.22 9.44 -0.38
CA GLN A 475 -8.19 10.13 0.91
C GLN A 475 -6.87 9.86 1.60
N VAL A 476 -6.37 10.86 2.34
CA VAL A 476 -5.11 10.76 3.05
C VAL A 476 -5.35 10.38 4.52
N PRO A 477 -4.50 9.53 5.12
CA PRO A 477 -3.31 8.92 4.55
C PRO A 477 -3.63 7.75 3.62
N PHE A 478 -2.80 7.55 2.60
CA PHE A 478 -2.91 6.42 1.68
C PHE A 478 -1.53 5.85 1.35
N LEU A 479 -1.31 4.57 1.66
CA LEU A 479 -0.05 3.87 1.35
C LEU A 479 -0.21 3.00 0.11
N ILE A 480 0.76 3.09 -0.78
CA ILE A 480 0.89 2.19 -1.93
C ILE A 480 2.31 1.63 -2.00
N ASP A 481 2.40 0.40 -2.49
CA ASP A 481 3.63 -0.19 -2.98
C ASP A 481 3.59 -0.18 -4.51
N TYR A 482 4.54 0.52 -5.11
CA TYR A 482 4.53 0.89 -6.51
C TYR A 482 5.72 0.28 -7.24
N GLN A 483 5.45 -0.32 -8.40
CA GLN A 483 6.45 -0.82 -9.32
C GLN A 483 6.09 -0.46 -10.75
N HIS A 484 6.94 0.36 -11.37
CA HIS A 484 6.78 0.79 -12.76
C HIS A 484 6.77 -0.39 -13.74
N GLY A 485 7.65 -1.38 -13.52
CA GLY A 485 7.95 -2.45 -14.47
C GLY A 485 8.94 -2.03 -15.56
N THR A 486 9.23 -2.91 -16.52
CA THR A 486 10.30 -2.72 -17.52
C THR A 486 9.84 -2.12 -18.84
N GLY A 487 8.57 -1.74 -18.95
CA GLY A 487 8.03 -1.10 -20.14
C GLY A 487 8.53 0.34 -20.30
N VAL A 488 8.34 0.91 -21.50
CA VAL A 488 8.61 2.34 -21.74
C VAL A 488 7.67 3.25 -20.94
N GLY A 489 6.51 2.73 -20.55
CA GLY A 489 5.62 3.35 -19.56
C GLY A 489 5.21 2.34 -18.49
N PRO A 490 4.52 2.81 -17.44
CA PRO A 490 4.20 1.98 -16.29
C PRO A 490 3.22 0.87 -16.66
N VAL A 491 3.45 -0.33 -16.11
CA VAL A 491 2.56 -1.47 -16.29
C VAL A 491 1.17 -1.15 -15.72
N SER A 492 0.12 -1.71 -16.31
CA SER A 492 -1.26 -1.46 -15.84
C SER A 492 -1.52 -1.97 -14.42
N THR A 493 -0.63 -2.82 -13.89
CA THR A 493 -0.67 -3.37 -12.53
C THR A 493 0.46 -2.81 -11.65
N ALA A 494 0.82 -1.54 -11.85
CA ALA A 494 1.98 -0.94 -11.18
C ALA A 494 1.81 -0.83 -9.66
N ILE A 495 0.58 -0.61 -9.18
CA ILE A 495 0.30 -0.70 -7.74
C ILE A 495 0.22 -2.17 -7.36
N LYS A 496 1.19 -2.65 -6.57
CA LYS A 496 1.30 -4.04 -6.12
C LYS A 496 0.54 -4.28 -4.83
N ARG A 497 0.48 -3.26 -3.98
CA ARG A 497 -0.26 -3.28 -2.72
C ARG A 497 -0.77 -1.89 -2.38
N GLN A 498 -1.88 -1.82 -1.69
CA GLN A 498 -2.44 -0.57 -1.17
C GLN A 498 -3.08 -0.79 0.20
N TRP A 499 -2.92 0.17 1.10
CA TRP A 499 -3.51 0.12 2.43
C TRP A 499 -4.96 0.59 2.38
N ILE A 500 -5.86 -0.36 2.11
CA ILE A 500 -7.29 -0.13 1.97
C ILE A 500 -8.08 -1.35 2.49
N GLN A 501 -9.30 -1.12 2.98
CA GLN A 501 -10.24 -2.21 3.22
C GLN A 501 -11.00 -2.51 1.93
N GLN A 502 -11.02 -3.79 1.52
CA GLN A 502 -11.88 -4.28 0.45
C GLN A 502 -13.04 -5.07 1.04
N ASN A 503 -14.25 -4.66 0.68
CA ASN A 503 -15.50 -5.30 1.06
C ASN A 503 -16.23 -5.79 -0.20
N ILE A 504 -17.34 -6.49 -0.01
CA ILE A 504 -18.29 -6.82 -1.08
C ILE A 504 -19.55 -6.03 -0.79
N ASP A 505 -19.99 -5.21 -1.74
CA ASP A 505 -21.30 -4.57 -1.67
C ASP A 505 -22.39 -5.67 -1.79
N PRO A 506 -23.19 -5.90 -0.74
CA PRO A 506 -24.17 -6.97 -0.73
C PRO A 506 -25.30 -6.76 -1.75
N SER A 507 -25.51 -5.53 -2.24
CA SER A 507 -26.56 -5.20 -3.21
C SER A 507 -26.15 -5.47 -4.66
N THR A 508 -24.86 -5.27 -4.98
CA THR A 508 -24.33 -5.44 -6.34
C THR A 508 -23.45 -6.67 -6.51
N GLY A 509 -22.95 -7.26 -5.41
CA GLY A 509 -21.95 -8.32 -5.42
C GLY A 509 -20.56 -7.87 -5.89
N LEU A 510 -20.37 -6.56 -6.12
CA LEU A 510 -19.11 -6.00 -6.58
C LEU A 510 -18.21 -5.63 -5.40
N ALA A 511 -16.91 -5.53 -5.65
CA ALA A 511 -15.96 -5.04 -4.65
C ALA A 511 -16.26 -3.57 -4.31
N SER A 512 -16.33 -3.26 -3.03
CA SER A 512 -16.36 -1.89 -2.51
C SER A 512 -15.11 -1.65 -1.67
N PHE A 513 -14.70 -0.39 -1.56
CA PHE A 513 -13.45 -0.04 -0.90
C PHE A 513 -13.68 1.01 0.17
N LYS A 514 -12.96 0.90 1.29
CA LYS A 514 -12.99 1.88 2.38
C LYS A 514 -11.55 2.22 2.78
N GLU A 515 -11.25 3.51 2.82
CA GLU A 515 -9.93 4.02 3.20
C GLU A 515 -9.82 4.10 4.73
N TYR A 516 -8.63 3.80 5.29
CA TYR A 516 -8.39 3.77 6.73
C TYR A 516 -8.17 5.18 7.31
N MET A 517 -9.25 5.94 7.42
CA MET A 517 -9.25 7.28 8.05
C MET A 517 -9.56 7.18 9.55
N THR A 518 -8.57 7.37 10.41
CA THR A 518 -8.69 7.29 11.88
C THR A 518 -8.14 8.53 12.58
N ASN A 519 -8.26 8.66 13.89
CA ASN A 519 -7.71 9.76 14.67
C ASN A 519 -6.74 9.25 15.75
N TRP A 520 -5.74 10.05 16.09
CA TRP A 520 -4.73 9.73 17.10
C TRP A 520 -5.34 9.30 18.44
N ALA A 521 -6.42 9.97 18.88
CA ALA A 521 -7.13 9.63 20.11
C ALA A 521 -7.68 8.18 20.13
N TYR A 522 -7.82 7.55 18.95
CA TYR A 522 -8.28 6.18 18.82
C TYR A 522 -7.13 5.16 18.69
N THR A 523 -5.96 5.58 18.19
CA THR A 523 -4.80 4.72 17.93
C THR A 523 -3.82 4.58 19.09
N ASP A 524 -3.74 5.54 20.02
CA ASP A 524 -2.85 5.47 21.19
C ASP A 524 -3.32 4.39 22.21
N GLU A 525 -2.42 3.45 22.54
CA GLU A 525 -2.65 2.37 23.51
C GLU A 525 -2.64 2.87 24.97
N LYS A 526 -1.89 3.95 25.27
CA LYS A 526 -1.89 4.57 26.61
C LYS A 526 -3.17 5.37 26.87
N ALA A 527 -3.84 5.80 25.80
CA ALA A 527 -5.22 6.27 25.85
C ALA A 527 -6.22 5.10 25.97
N GLY A 528 -5.77 3.85 25.94
CA GLY A 528 -6.60 2.64 25.84
C GLY A 528 -7.29 2.17 27.10
N ASP A 529 -6.70 2.36 28.26
CA ASP A 529 -7.19 1.75 29.50
C ASP A 529 -8.15 2.64 30.31
N THR A 530 -8.30 3.92 29.95
CA THR A 530 -9.20 4.87 30.65
C THR A 530 -10.49 5.22 29.87
N ARG A 531 -10.66 4.70 28.64
CA ARG A 531 -11.75 5.08 27.71
C ARG A 531 -13.18 4.67 28.10
N LEU A 532 -13.41 3.97 29.22
CA LEU A 532 -14.76 3.67 29.74
C LEU A 532 -15.19 4.61 30.89
N GLY A 533 -14.34 5.53 31.34
CA GLY A 533 -14.62 6.49 32.41
C GLY A 533 -15.15 7.85 31.92
N LEU A 534 -16.28 7.87 31.21
CA LEU A 534 -16.86 9.09 30.61
C LEU A 534 -17.26 10.15 31.65
N LYS A 535 -16.88 11.42 31.43
CA LYS A 535 -17.44 12.61 32.12
C LYS A 535 -18.21 13.49 31.13
N ASP A 536 -19.10 14.32 31.66
CA ASP A 536 -20.04 15.17 30.91
C ASP A 536 -19.38 16.17 29.95
N ALA A 537 -18.09 16.47 30.10
CA ALA A 537 -17.33 17.33 29.19
C ALA A 537 -16.76 16.59 27.95
N ASP A 538 -16.83 15.25 27.92
CA ASP A 538 -16.26 14.42 26.85
C ASP A 538 -17.24 14.18 25.68
N PHE A 539 -18.44 14.77 25.74
CA PHE A 539 -19.43 14.71 24.67
C PHE A 539 -19.15 15.78 23.58
N PRO A 540 -19.19 15.43 22.28
CA PRO A 540 -18.87 16.36 21.20
C PRO A 540 -19.91 17.47 21.08
N THR A 541 -19.45 18.68 20.75
CA THR A 541 -20.29 19.88 20.64
C THR A 541 -21.10 19.97 19.34
N SER A 542 -21.04 18.94 18.48
CA SER A 542 -21.96 18.73 17.36
C SER A 542 -21.86 17.29 16.86
N LEU A 543 -23.02 16.66 16.71
CA LEU A 543 -23.20 15.40 16.00
C LEU A 543 -24.48 15.61 15.19
N PRO A 544 -24.42 15.72 13.85
CA PRO A 544 -25.64 15.83 13.05
C PRO A 544 -26.40 14.50 13.13
N ILE A 545 -27.47 14.50 13.91
CA ILE A 545 -28.43 13.40 13.97
C ILE A 545 -29.47 13.66 12.86
N PRO A 546 -29.75 12.68 11.97
CA PRO A 546 -30.81 12.82 10.99
C PRO A 546 -32.14 13.19 11.66
N GLY A 547 -32.69 14.36 11.33
CA GLY A 547 -33.91 14.92 11.94
C GLY A 547 -33.70 16.05 12.97
N LEU A 548 -32.45 16.37 13.34
CA LEU A 548 -32.12 17.44 14.31
C LEU A 548 -30.92 18.28 13.80
N ALA A 549 -31.06 18.85 12.61
CA ALA A 549 -30.00 19.56 11.91
C ALA A 549 -29.56 20.91 12.53
N THR A 550 -30.26 21.41 13.55
CA THR A 550 -30.03 22.72 14.18
C THR A 550 -29.62 22.64 15.66
N PHE A 551 -29.17 21.48 16.14
CA PHE A 551 -28.81 21.29 17.55
C PHE A 551 -27.42 21.89 17.88
N ASP A 552 -27.40 22.91 18.73
CA ASP A 552 -26.19 23.58 19.22
C ASP A 552 -25.87 23.11 20.66
N TRP A 553 -24.73 22.45 20.83
CA TRP A 553 -24.28 21.98 22.13
C TRP A 553 -23.67 23.11 23.00
N LYS A 554 -23.50 24.33 22.49
CA LYS A 554 -22.91 25.45 23.24
C LYS A 554 -23.84 26.05 24.31
N HIS A 555 -25.15 25.81 24.23
CA HIS A 555 -26.14 26.43 25.12
C HIS A 555 -27.17 25.43 25.70
N PRO A 556 -26.77 24.54 26.62
CA PRO A 556 -27.74 23.80 27.43
C PRO A 556 -28.45 24.76 28.41
N VAL A 557 -29.79 24.71 28.47
CA VAL A 557 -30.57 25.50 29.44
C VAL A 557 -30.59 24.75 30.79
N TYR A 558 -30.00 25.34 31.82
CA TYR A 558 -29.95 24.82 33.20
C TYR A 558 -31.09 25.37 34.07
N PRO A 559 -31.68 24.60 35.01
CA PRO A 559 -32.35 25.16 36.18
C PRO A 559 -31.36 25.43 37.33
N ASP A 560 -31.71 26.40 38.18
CA ASP A 560 -30.95 26.95 39.31
C ASP A 560 -30.44 25.90 40.34
N PRO A 561 -29.22 26.04 40.90
CA PRO A 561 -28.46 25.00 41.58
C PRO A 561 -28.84 24.68 43.04
N THR A 562 -29.97 25.16 43.57
CA THR A 562 -30.24 25.05 45.02
C THR A 562 -30.80 23.70 45.50
N SER A 563 -30.88 22.66 44.66
CA SER A 563 -31.22 21.30 45.13
C SER A 563 -30.53 20.15 44.39
N SER A 564 -29.62 19.50 45.11
CA SER A 564 -29.21 18.09 45.00
C SER A 564 -28.17 17.66 43.97
N SER A 565 -27.37 16.69 44.41
CA SER A 565 -26.22 16.05 43.80
C SER A 565 -26.60 14.98 42.76
N ASP A 566 -27.25 15.37 41.66
CA ASP A 566 -27.70 14.41 40.65
C ASP A 566 -27.17 14.70 39.23
N ALA A 567 -26.58 13.67 38.61
CA ALA A 567 -25.87 13.69 37.33
C ALA A 567 -26.82 13.65 36.12
N SER A 568 -27.84 14.51 36.12
CA SER A 568 -28.90 14.55 35.12
C SER A 568 -28.99 15.91 34.41
N ALA A 569 -28.01 16.24 33.57
CA ALA A 569 -28.01 17.50 32.82
C ALA A 569 -27.72 17.34 31.32
N PHE A 570 -28.54 16.56 30.60
CA PHE A 570 -28.56 16.55 29.12
C PHE A 570 -29.96 16.32 28.53
N LEU A 571 -30.90 17.21 28.84
CA LEU A 571 -32.22 17.22 28.22
C LEU A 571 -32.54 18.64 27.75
N THR A 572 -33.10 18.78 26.55
CA THR A 572 -33.72 20.06 26.16
C THR A 572 -34.96 20.32 27.02
N ALA A 573 -35.41 21.58 27.07
CA ALA A 573 -36.66 21.95 27.77
C ALA A 573 -37.90 21.20 27.26
N SER A 574 -37.86 20.65 26.04
CA SER A 574 -38.91 19.78 25.48
C SER A 574 -38.76 18.32 25.90
N GLU A 575 -37.53 17.82 26.09
CA GLU A 575 -37.25 16.45 26.52
C GLU A 575 -37.52 16.23 28.02
N GLN A 576 -37.27 17.23 28.87
CA GLN A 576 -37.67 17.20 30.30
C GLN A 576 -39.19 17.04 30.49
N LYS A 577 -40.00 17.47 29.53
CA LYS A 577 -41.47 17.39 29.61
C LYS A 577 -42.05 16.05 29.14
N SER A 578 -41.22 15.14 28.62
CA SER A 578 -41.67 13.85 28.09
C SER A 578 -41.43 12.69 29.07
N ALA A 579 -42.46 11.87 29.29
CA ALA A 579 -42.32 10.60 30.00
C ALA A 579 -41.44 9.65 29.16
N GLY A 580 -40.15 9.51 29.52
CA GLY A 580 -39.18 8.71 28.75
C GLY A 580 -37.75 9.27 28.67
N ALA A 581 -37.50 10.46 29.24
CA ALA A 581 -36.21 11.13 29.22
C ALA A 581 -35.01 10.28 29.71
N ALA A 582 -35.20 9.46 30.75
CA ALA A 582 -34.16 8.55 31.25
C ALA A 582 -33.81 7.43 30.25
N THR A 583 -34.81 6.89 29.54
CA THR A 583 -34.63 5.87 28.50
C THR A 583 -33.94 6.44 27.26
N LEU A 584 -34.29 7.67 26.88
CA LEU A 584 -33.62 8.41 25.80
C LEU A 584 -32.14 8.68 26.14
N LEU A 585 -31.85 9.11 27.38
CA LEU A 585 -30.49 9.32 27.86
C LEU A 585 -29.67 8.02 27.88
N ALA A 586 -30.25 6.91 28.36
CA ALA A 586 -29.59 5.61 28.35
C ALA A 586 -29.31 5.12 26.92
N THR A 587 -30.26 5.28 26.00
CA THR A 587 -30.10 4.92 24.58
C THR A 587 -29.00 5.76 23.91
N ARG A 588 -28.91 7.07 24.24
CA ARG A 588 -27.85 7.96 23.76
C ARG A 588 -26.48 7.55 24.29
N LYS A 589 -26.35 7.27 25.60
CA LYS A 589 -25.10 6.77 26.20
C LYS A 589 -24.62 5.49 25.53
N THR A 590 -25.51 4.52 25.33
CA THR A 590 -25.19 3.26 24.63
C THR A 590 -24.78 3.50 23.17
N THR A 591 -25.49 4.39 22.45
CA THR A 591 -25.16 4.72 21.06
C THR A 591 -23.77 5.36 20.95
N ILE A 592 -23.45 6.31 21.83
CA ILE A 592 -22.15 6.98 21.86
C ILE A 592 -21.02 6.01 22.26
N ALA A 593 -21.25 5.18 23.28
CA ALA A 593 -20.30 4.14 23.68
C ALA A 593 -20.02 3.17 22.52
N ASN A 594 -21.05 2.76 21.77
CA ASN A 594 -20.90 1.91 20.59
C ASN A 594 -20.14 2.61 19.45
N VAL A 595 -20.43 3.89 19.18
CA VAL A 595 -19.70 4.68 18.16
C VAL A 595 -18.22 4.82 18.52
N LEU A 596 -17.91 5.13 19.79
CA LEU A 596 -16.53 5.22 20.28
C LEU A 596 -15.83 3.87 20.19
N GLN A 597 -16.48 2.79 20.63
CA GLN A 597 -15.94 1.45 20.53
C GLN A 597 -15.67 1.05 19.06
N ASN A 598 -16.58 1.38 18.14
CA ASN A 598 -16.39 1.14 16.71
C ASN A 598 -15.23 1.93 16.13
N ASN A 599 -15.05 3.20 16.52
CA ASN A 599 -13.92 4.02 16.09
C ASN A 599 -12.58 3.46 16.61
N VAL A 600 -12.53 3.00 17.86
CA VAL A 600 -11.32 2.38 18.42
C VAL A 600 -11.03 1.03 17.75
N VAL A 601 -12.06 0.22 17.46
CA VAL A 601 -11.90 -1.03 16.70
C VAL A 601 -11.36 -0.74 15.30
N PHE A 602 -11.94 0.23 14.59
CA PHE A 602 -11.47 0.64 13.27
C PHE A 602 -10.04 1.19 13.31
N ALA A 603 -9.68 1.96 14.34
CA ALA A 603 -8.35 2.50 14.53
C ALA A 603 -7.32 1.39 14.75
N ARG A 604 -7.63 0.40 15.60
CA ARG A 604 -6.78 -0.78 15.78
C ARG A 604 -6.62 -1.58 14.49
N GLU A 605 -7.73 -1.80 13.77
CA GLU A 605 -7.67 -2.45 12.46
C GLU A 605 -6.76 -1.65 11.50
N ALA A 606 -6.86 -0.33 11.46
CA ALA A 606 -6.01 0.52 10.64
C ALA A 606 -4.52 0.31 10.96
N ILE A 607 -4.13 0.32 12.25
CA ILE A 607 -2.75 0.09 12.69
C ILE A 607 -2.28 -1.33 12.37
N ASP A 608 -3.09 -2.35 12.65
CA ASP A 608 -2.78 -3.74 12.30
C ASP A 608 -2.55 -3.90 10.79
N LYS A 609 -3.34 -3.17 9.99
CA LYS A 609 -3.24 -3.19 8.53
C LYS A 609 -2.03 -2.41 7.99
N VAL A 610 -1.46 -1.47 8.75
CA VAL A 610 -0.14 -0.90 8.44
C VAL A 610 0.93 -1.99 8.53
N GLY A 611 0.96 -2.76 9.62
CA GLY A 611 1.87 -3.90 9.74
C GLY A 611 1.67 -4.93 8.62
N TYR A 612 0.41 -5.22 8.29
CA TYR A 612 0.05 -6.09 7.18
C TYR A 612 0.56 -5.59 5.83
N PHE A 613 0.54 -4.27 5.60
CA PHE A 613 1.01 -3.61 4.39
C PHE A 613 2.53 -3.77 4.22
N PHE A 614 3.32 -3.54 5.28
CA PHE A 614 4.78 -3.60 5.22
C PHE A 614 5.34 -5.03 5.20
N ASP A 615 4.63 -5.97 5.82
CA ASP A 615 5.08 -7.35 5.95
C ASP A 615 5.12 -8.05 4.57
N GLY A 616 6.31 -8.54 4.21
CA GLY A 616 6.57 -9.27 2.96
C GLY A 616 6.74 -8.42 1.68
N LEU A 617 6.73 -7.08 1.76
CA LEU A 617 6.81 -6.18 0.59
C LEU A 617 7.93 -6.53 -0.42
N PRO A 618 7.77 -6.29 -1.73
CA PRO A 618 6.51 -6.05 -2.46
C PRO A 618 5.68 -7.34 -2.63
N GLY A 619 6.26 -8.48 -2.25
CA GLY A 619 5.75 -9.81 -2.53
C GLY A 619 4.72 -10.29 -1.50
N GLY A 620 4.17 -11.47 -1.77
CA GLY A 620 3.46 -12.23 -0.76
C GLY A 620 4.42 -12.88 0.24
N VAL A 621 3.86 -13.46 1.29
CA VAL A 621 4.60 -14.39 2.14
C VAL A 621 4.70 -15.74 1.44
N THR A 622 5.77 -16.48 1.70
CA THR A 622 5.88 -17.87 1.23
C THR A 622 4.81 -18.70 1.94
N SER A 623 3.96 -19.37 1.18
CA SER A 623 2.97 -20.28 1.76
C SER A 623 3.55 -21.67 2.04
N THR A 624 2.92 -22.39 2.95
CA THR A 624 3.03 -23.84 3.12
C THR A 624 1.90 -24.48 2.32
N GLN A 625 2.23 -25.30 1.31
CA GLN A 625 1.23 -25.97 0.48
C GLN A 625 1.17 -27.47 0.78
N THR A 626 -0.02 -27.94 1.14
CA THR A 626 -0.29 -29.37 1.35
C THR A 626 -1.21 -29.86 0.23
N VAL A 627 -0.69 -30.72 -0.64
CA VAL A 627 -1.47 -31.31 -1.74
C VAL A 627 -1.92 -32.72 -1.37
N THR A 628 -3.21 -32.99 -1.53
CA THR A 628 -3.83 -34.29 -1.27
C THR A 628 -4.43 -34.83 -2.56
N ALA A 629 -3.93 -35.98 -3.00
CA ALA A 629 -4.41 -36.71 -4.19
C ALA A 629 -4.60 -38.20 -3.84
N PRO A 630 -5.71 -38.58 -3.17
CA PRO A 630 -5.92 -39.96 -2.74
C PRO A 630 -6.04 -40.90 -3.93
N SER A 631 -5.52 -42.13 -3.77
CA SER A 631 -5.74 -43.15 -4.80
C SER A 631 -7.20 -43.61 -4.79
N VAL A 632 -7.80 -43.68 -5.98
CA VAL A 632 -9.17 -44.19 -6.17
C VAL A 632 -9.15 -45.46 -7.00
N LYS A 633 -10.24 -46.23 -6.97
CA LYS A 633 -10.41 -47.37 -7.90
C LYS A 633 -11.10 -46.91 -9.18
N TYR A 634 -10.84 -47.62 -10.27
CA TYR A 634 -11.55 -47.44 -11.53
C TYR A 634 -13.07 -47.45 -11.31
N GLY A 635 -13.75 -46.49 -11.93
CA GLY A 635 -15.18 -46.24 -11.74
C GLY A 635 -15.52 -45.15 -10.74
N THR A 636 -14.54 -44.63 -9.99
CA THR A 636 -14.70 -43.49 -9.07
C THR A 636 -13.97 -42.26 -9.62
N ALA A 637 -14.62 -41.09 -9.55
CA ALA A 637 -14.01 -39.82 -9.92
C ALA A 637 -12.91 -39.44 -8.90
N PRO A 638 -11.66 -39.24 -9.32
CA PRO A 638 -10.60 -38.79 -8.42
C PRO A 638 -10.77 -37.32 -8.04
N LYS A 639 -10.15 -36.95 -6.92
CA LYS A 639 -10.11 -35.58 -6.41
C LYS A 639 -8.67 -35.19 -6.06
N ILE A 640 -8.26 -33.99 -6.47
CA ILE A 640 -7.00 -33.38 -6.07
C ILE A 640 -7.34 -32.07 -5.33
N THR A 641 -6.81 -31.92 -4.12
CA THR A 641 -7.01 -30.72 -3.29
C THR A 641 -5.65 -30.13 -2.94
N VAL A 642 -5.55 -28.80 -2.91
CA VAL A 642 -4.43 -28.07 -2.31
C VAL A 642 -4.95 -27.25 -1.14
N ALA A 643 -4.32 -27.37 0.02
CA ALA A 643 -4.49 -26.45 1.15
C ALA A 643 -3.28 -25.50 1.19
N ILE A 644 -3.54 -24.21 1.33
CA ILE A 644 -2.56 -23.14 1.28
C ILE A 644 -2.57 -22.45 2.64
N ALA A 645 -1.58 -22.74 3.46
CA ALA A 645 -1.39 -22.11 4.77
C ALA A 645 -0.19 -21.15 4.72
N ASN A 646 -0.03 -20.32 5.73
CA ASN A 646 1.16 -19.52 5.98
C ASN A 646 1.22 -19.21 7.48
N GLU A 647 2.42 -18.90 7.98
CA GLU A 647 2.63 -18.62 9.40
C GLU A 647 1.95 -17.33 9.88
N TYR A 648 1.52 -16.46 8.95
CA TYR A 648 0.96 -15.14 9.22
C TYR A 648 -0.58 -15.09 9.09
N GLY A 649 -1.24 -16.24 8.87
CA GLY A 649 -2.70 -16.31 8.75
C GLY A 649 -3.29 -15.58 7.52
N ARG A 650 -2.48 -15.24 6.51
CA ARG A 650 -2.95 -14.60 5.26
C ARG A 650 -3.93 -15.50 4.52
N VAL A 651 -4.94 -14.90 3.90
CA VAL A 651 -5.98 -15.61 3.15
C VAL A 651 -5.67 -15.48 1.65
N PRO A 652 -5.29 -16.58 0.95
CA PRO A 652 -5.08 -16.55 -0.49
C PRO A 652 -6.39 -16.34 -1.24
N THR A 653 -6.32 -15.58 -2.33
CA THR A 653 -7.44 -15.21 -3.20
C THR A 653 -7.25 -15.75 -4.62
N GLY A 654 -8.21 -15.51 -5.52
CA GLY A 654 -8.07 -15.93 -6.92
C GLY A 654 -8.25 -17.44 -7.14
N LYS A 655 -7.54 -17.98 -8.14
CA LYS A 655 -7.76 -19.34 -8.66
C LYS A 655 -6.48 -20.14 -8.77
N VAL A 656 -6.61 -21.46 -8.58
CA VAL A 656 -5.58 -22.46 -8.81
C VAL A 656 -5.84 -23.14 -10.15
N SER A 657 -4.79 -23.45 -10.91
CA SER A 657 -4.86 -24.23 -12.16
C SER A 657 -4.32 -25.64 -11.97
N LEU A 658 -4.87 -26.62 -12.71
CA LEU A 658 -4.46 -28.02 -12.66
C LEU A 658 -4.31 -28.58 -14.07
N THR A 659 -3.20 -29.28 -14.31
CA THR A 659 -2.97 -30.12 -15.49
C THR A 659 -2.69 -31.55 -15.04
N VAL A 660 -3.36 -32.54 -15.63
CA VAL A 660 -3.10 -33.97 -15.38
C VAL A 660 -2.81 -34.66 -16.70
N ALA A 661 -1.65 -35.34 -16.79
CA ALA A 661 -1.16 -36.02 -18.00
C ALA A 661 -1.27 -35.16 -19.28
N GLY A 662 -0.91 -33.88 -19.19
CA GLY A 662 -0.97 -32.92 -20.30
C GLY A 662 -2.36 -32.34 -20.60
N THR A 663 -3.41 -32.79 -19.91
CA THR A 663 -4.78 -32.23 -20.05
C THR A 663 -5.02 -31.15 -19.00
N SER A 664 -5.37 -29.94 -19.42
CA SER A 664 -5.73 -28.82 -18.54
C SER A 664 -7.17 -28.91 -18.07
N TYR A 665 -7.40 -28.63 -16.78
CA TYR A 665 -8.72 -28.57 -16.16
C TYR A 665 -9.12 -27.13 -15.82
N PRO A 666 -10.43 -26.81 -15.76
CA PRO A 666 -10.89 -25.48 -15.38
C PRO A 666 -10.35 -25.04 -14.03
N ALA A 667 -9.77 -23.84 -13.99
CA ALA A 667 -9.21 -23.26 -12.77
C ALA A 667 -10.28 -23.11 -11.67
N GLN A 668 -9.92 -23.47 -10.44
CA GLN A 668 -10.82 -23.48 -9.29
C GLN A 668 -10.53 -22.32 -8.36
N THR A 669 -11.59 -21.64 -7.91
CA THR A 669 -11.49 -20.56 -6.92
C THR A 669 -11.05 -21.10 -5.57
N ILE A 670 -10.21 -20.34 -4.87
CA ILE A 670 -9.81 -20.65 -3.51
C ILE A 670 -10.96 -20.33 -2.55
N VAL A 671 -11.35 -21.30 -1.72
CA VAL A 671 -12.38 -21.17 -0.70
C VAL A 671 -11.83 -21.73 0.60
N ALA A 672 -11.90 -20.98 1.69
CA ALA A 672 -11.37 -21.36 3.00
C ALA A 672 -9.91 -21.87 2.91
N ASN A 673 -9.05 -21.09 2.25
CA ASN A 673 -7.62 -21.37 2.08
C ASN A 673 -7.30 -22.66 1.30
N ALA A 674 -8.24 -23.18 0.50
CA ALA A 674 -8.05 -24.39 -0.30
C ALA A 674 -8.69 -24.30 -1.69
N ALA A 675 -8.14 -25.06 -2.64
CA ALA A 675 -8.76 -25.29 -3.96
C ALA A 675 -8.89 -26.79 -4.22
N SER A 676 -9.97 -27.19 -4.88
CA SER A 676 -10.39 -28.58 -5.01
C SER A 676 -10.85 -28.91 -6.43
N PHE A 677 -10.23 -29.89 -7.06
CA PHE A 677 -10.54 -30.34 -8.41
C PHE A 677 -11.16 -31.73 -8.37
N THR A 678 -12.36 -31.85 -8.93
CA THR A 678 -12.99 -33.15 -9.21
C THR A 678 -12.73 -33.50 -10.65
N LEU A 679 -12.09 -34.64 -10.89
CA LEU A 679 -11.74 -35.11 -12.23
C LEU A 679 -12.82 -36.06 -12.76
N PRO A 680 -12.95 -36.21 -14.10
CA PRO A 680 -13.69 -37.31 -14.69
C PRO A 680 -13.15 -38.66 -14.21
N LYS A 681 -13.96 -39.72 -14.32
CA LYS A 681 -13.49 -41.09 -14.09
C LYS A 681 -12.34 -41.39 -15.07
N LEU A 682 -11.18 -41.74 -14.54
CA LEU A 682 -10.00 -42.09 -15.33
C LEU A 682 -9.85 -43.61 -15.39
N ALA A 683 -9.17 -44.09 -16.43
CA ALA A 683 -8.74 -45.48 -16.53
C ALA A 683 -7.78 -45.83 -15.38
N ALA A 684 -7.59 -47.12 -15.11
CA ALA A 684 -6.60 -47.53 -14.11
C ALA A 684 -5.19 -47.21 -14.63
N GLY A 685 -4.38 -46.56 -13.79
CA GLY A 685 -3.07 -46.06 -14.19
C GLY A 685 -2.49 -45.06 -13.19
N SER A 686 -1.32 -44.52 -13.55
CA SER A 686 -0.61 -43.50 -12.80
C SER A 686 -0.49 -42.24 -13.66
N TYR A 687 -0.93 -41.11 -13.14
CA TYR A 687 -1.03 -39.85 -13.87
C TYR A 687 -0.22 -38.77 -13.17
N SER A 688 0.78 -38.19 -13.86
CA SER A 688 1.48 -37.01 -13.35
C SER A 688 0.54 -35.80 -13.38
N TYR A 689 0.61 -34.95 -12.37
CA TYR A 689 -0.10 -33.68 -12.35
C TYR A 689 0.82 -32.51 -12.04
N THR A 690 0.45 -31.33 -12.52
CA THR A 690 1.03 -30.04 -12.13
C THR A 690 -0.09 -29.12 -11.70
N LEU A 691 0.04 -28.54 -10.51
CA LEU A 691 -0.87 -27.60 -9.92
C LEU A 691 -0.13 -26.28 -9.71
N SER A 692 -0.73 -25.17 -10.14
CA SER A 692 -0.09 -23.85 -10.06
C SER A 692 -1.03 -22.79 -9.52
N TYR A 693 -0.49 -21.95 -8.64
CA TYR A 693 -1.12 -20.74 -8.15
C TYR A 693 -0.27 -19.55 -8.61
N PRO A 694 -0.85 -18.58 -9.35
CA PRO A 694 -0.09 -17.44 -9.86
C PRO A 694 0.36 -16.44 -8.79
N GLY A 695 -0.07 -16.63 -7.54
CA GLY A 695 0.14 -15.65 -6.47
C GLY A 695 -0.97 -14.62 -6.43
N ASP A 696 -1.01 -13.86 -5.33
CA ASP A 696 -1.77 -12.62 -5.18
C ASP A 696 -0.90 -11.58 -4.43
N ASP A 697 -1.53 -10.51 -3.97
CA ASP A 697 -0.89 -9.46 -3.17
C ASP A 697 -0.41 -9.95 -1.80
N GLN A 698 -0.78 -11.16 -1.38
CA GLN A 698 -0.53 -11.73 -0.05
C GLN A 698 0.34 -12.97 -0.05
N ILE A 699 0.27 -13.79 -1.09
CA ILE A 699 0.89 -15.10 -1.18
C ILE A 699 1.64 -15.19 -2.49
N LEU A 700 2.93 -15.55 -2.42
CA LEU A 700 3.75 -15.74 -3.61
C LEU A 700 3.21 -16.87 -4.48
N ALA A 701 3.46 -16.73 -5.79
CA ALA A 701 3.20 -17.76 -6.76
C ALA A 701 3.91 -19.07 -6.39
N PHE A 702 3.27 -20.20 -6.67
CA PHE A 702 3.91 -21.51 -6.50
C PHE A 702 3.43 -22.51 -7.56
N SER A 703 4.25 -23.55 -7.75
CA SER A 703 3.88 -24.73 -8.53
C SER A 703 4.22 -26.00 -7.75
N LYS A 704 3.34 -27.00 -7.82
CA LYS A 704 3.54 -28.33 -7.24
C LYS A 704 3.26 -29.39 -8.27
N THR A 705 4.14 -30.38 -8.33
CA THR A 705 3.97 -31.57 -9.16
C THR A 705 3.74 -32.79 -8.27
N GLY A 706 3.00 -33.76 -8.77
CA GLY A 706 2.82 -35.04 -8.08
C GLY A 706 2.21 -36.10 -8.98
N THR A 707 1.72 -37.17 -8.36
CA THR A 707 1.16 -38.31 -9.08
C THR A 707 -0.18 -38.72 -8.49
N LEU A 708 -1.16 -38.93 -9.37
CA LEU A 708 -2.49 -39.46 -9.04
C LEU A 708 -2.54 -40.93 -9.48
N SER A 709 -2.87 -41.83 -8.55
CA SER A 709 -2.97 -43.26 -8.81
C SER A 709 -4.43 -43.71 -8.88
N VAL A 710 -4.81 -44.35 -9.98
CA VAL A 710 -6.10 -45.02 -10.14
C VAL A 710 -5.86 -46.53 -10.15
N ALA A 711 -6.22 -47.20 -9.07
CA ALA A 711 -6.11 -48.63 -8.96
C ALA A 711 -7.20 -49.33 -9.80
N LYS A 712 -6.93 -50.57 -10.22
CA LYS A 712 -7.95 -51.37 -10.91
C LYS A 712 -9.19 -51.57 -10.04
N GLY A 713 -10.36 -51.46 -10.67
CA GLY A 713 -11.66 -51.67 -10.05
C GLY A 713 -11.97 -53.15 -9.83
N SER A 714 -12.97 -53.41 -9.00
CA SER A 714 -13.53 -54.76 -8.86
C SER A 714 -14.69 -54.95 -9.84
N VAL A 715 -14.80 -56.13 -10.43
CA VAL A 715 -16.01 -56.53 -11.16
C VAL A 715 -17.15 -56.81 -10.17
N ALA A 716 -18.39 -56.54 -10.57
CA ALA A 716 -19.56 -56.73 -9.72
C ALA A 716 -19.89 -58.22 -9.52
N SER A 717 -19.75 -59.05 -10.55
CA SER A 717 -19.85 -60.51 -10.42
C SER A 717 -19.23 -61.26 -11.60
N VAL A 718 -18.90 -62.53 -11.38
CA VAL A 718 -18.55 -63.51 -12.42
C VAL A 718 -19.55 -64.67 -12.31
N LYS A 719 -20.31 -64.94 -13.38
CA LYS A 719 -21.35 -65.98 -13.40
C LYS A 719 -21.20 -66.87 -14.64
N GLY A 720 -21.43 -68.17 -14.48
CA GLY A 720 -21.37 -69.16 -15.55
C GLY A 720 -22.70 -69.89 -15.70
N THR A 721 -23.21 -69.95 -16.93
CA THR A 721 -24.44 -70.67 -17.26
C THR A 721 -24.15 -71.64 -18.41
N ALA A 722 -24.33 -72.93 -18.17
CA ALA A 722 -24.16 -73.94 -19.21
C ALA A 722 -25.26 -73.82 -20.28
N SER A 723 -24.91 -73.36 -21.47
CA SER A 723 -25.82 -73.29 -22.62
C SER A 723 -25.93 -74.63 -23.37
N LYS A 724 -24.91 -75.48 -23.26
CA LYS A 724 -24.95 -76.88 -23.72
C LYS A 724 -24.15 -77.75 -22.76
N LYS A 725 -24.81 -78.69 -22.07
CA LYS A 725 -24.11 -79.56 -21.11
C LYS A 725 -23.17 -80.54 -21.86
N PRO A 726 -21.89 -80.66 -21.47
CA PRO A 726 -21.00 -81.67 -22.02
C PRO A 726 -21.45 -83.08 -21.63
N THR A 727 -21.17 -84.06 -22.49
CA THR A 727 -21.42 -85.49 -22.24
C THR A 727 -20.14 -86.30 -22.44
N SER A 728 -20.20 -87.61 -22.20
CA SER A 728 -19.08 -88.52 -22.49
C SER A 728 -18.71 -88.53 -23.99
N LYS A 729 -19.66 -88.18 -24.87
CA LYS A 729 -19.51 -88.26 -26.33
C LYS A 729 -19.47 -86.90 -27.04
N LYS A 730 -20.07 -85.85 -26.48
CA LYS A 730 -20.20 -84.51 -27.11
C LYS A 730 -19.64 -83.40 -26.22
N ALA A 731 -18.94 -82.46 -26.82
CA ALA A 731 -18.44 -81.26 -26.15
C ALA A 731 -19.62 -80.37 -25.67
N GLY A 732 -19.37 -79.62 -24.60
CA GLY A 732 -20.32 -78.67 -24.03
C GLY A 732 -19.98 -77.22 -24.37
N VAL A 733 -20.83 -76.30 -23.92
CA VAL A 733 -20.63 -74.86 -24.02
C VAL A 733 -21.12 -74.21 -22.73
N GLU A 734 -20.31 -73.31 -22.19
CA GLU A 734 -20.64 -72.49 -21.02
C GLU A 734 -20.53 -71.02 -21.37
N LYS A 735 -21.59 -70.26 -21.09
CA LYS A 735 -21.61 -68.81 -21.22
C LYS A 735 -21.18 -68.21 -19.90
N VAL A 736 -20.03 -67.54 -19.88
CA VAL A 736 -19.52 -66.82 -18.72
C VAL A 736 -19.79 -65.34 -18.90
N THR A 737 -20.48 -64.73 -17.95
CA THR A 737 -20.76 -63.29 -17.90
C THR A 737 -19.97 -62.67 -16.75
N VAL A 738 -19.25 -61.60 -17.04
CA VAL A 738 -18.57 -60.74 -16.05
C VAL A 738 -19.27 -59.40 -16.04
N ALA A 739 -20.03 -59.14 -14.98
CA ALA A 739 -20.79 -57.91 -14.84
C ALA A 739 -19.95 -56.82 -14.15
N THR A 740 -20.08 -55.59 -14.62
CA THR A 740 -19.44 -54.39 -14.06
C THR A 740 -20.51 -53.49 -13.42
N ALA A 741 -20.09 -52.52 -12.61
CA ALA A 741 -21.01 -51.53 -12.06
C ALA A 741 -21.64 -50.68 -13.18
N ALA A 742 -22.89 -50.26 -12.98
CA ALA A 742 -23.62 -49.45 -13.97
C ALA A 742 -22.86 -48.16 -14.30
N GLY A 743 -22.79 -47.83 -15.59
CA GLY A 743 -22.09 -46.64 -16.09
C GLY A 743 -20.56 -46.78 -16.21
N ASN A 744 -19.97 -47.94 -15.90
CA ASN A 744 -18.57 -48.24 -16.19
C ASN A 744 -18.44 -49.10 -17.46
N ALA A 745 -17.27 -49.08 -18.10
CA ALA A 745 -17.03 -49.91 -19.28
C ALA A 745 -17.19 -51.39 -18.96
N THR A 746 -17.68 -52.18 -19.94
CA THR A 746 -17.80 -53.64 -19.80
C THR A 746 -16.44 -54.29 -19.70
N ALA A 747 -16.28 -55.26 -18.80
CA ALA A 747 -15.03 -55.99 -18.64
C ALA A 747 -14.62 -56.75 -19.92
N THR A 748 -13.34 -56.71 -20.22
CA THR A 748 -12.66 -57.43 -21.31
C THR A 748 -11.67 -58.42 -20.72
N GLY A 749 -10.89 -59.13 -21.54
CA GLY A 749 -9.85 -60.04 -21.05
C GLY A 749 -10.31 -61.51 -20.94
N LYS A 750 -9.49 -62.35 -20.32
CA LYS A 750 -9.62 -63.82 -20.41
C LYS A 750 -10.42 -64.37 -19.23
N VAL A 751 -11.33 -65.31 -19.53
CA VAL A 751 -11.97 -66.17 -18.54
C VAL A 751 -11.50 -67.61 -18.70
N THR A 752 -11.34 -68.29 -17.57
CA THR A 752 -10.96 -69.70 -17.47
C THR A 752 -12.03 -70.45 -16.70
N VAL A 753 -12.56 -71.51 -17.31
CA VAL A 753 -13.45 -72.48 -16.67
C VAL A 753 -12.62 -73.70 -16.30
N THR A 754 -12.57 -74.03 -15.01
CA THR A 754 -11.90 -75.23 -14.49
C THR A 754 -12.95 -76.22 -13.99
N LEU A 755 -12.95 -77.41 -14.58
CA LEU A 755 -13.80 -78.54 -14.22
C LEU A 755 -12.98 -79.55 -13.42
N LYS A 756 -13.44 -79.91 -12.22
CA LYS A 756 -12.78 -80.93 -11.37
C LYS A 756 -13.73 -82.05 -10.98
N LYS A 757 -13.23 -83.28 -11.01
CA LYS A 757 -13.89 -84.48 -10.48
C LYS A 757 -12.84 -85.42 -9.91
N GLY A 758 -12.77 -85.55 -8.58
CA GLY A 758 -11.66 -86.26 -7.92
C GLY A 758 -10.31 -85.65 -8.31
N SER A 759 -9.35 -86.48 -8.74
CA SER A 759 -8.05 -86.03 -9.27
C SER A 759 -8.10 -85.51 -10.71
N ALA A 760 -9.18 -85.75 -11.46
CA ALA A 760 -9.30 -85.31 -12.84
C ALA A 760 -9.60 -83.80 -12.92
N LYS A 761 -8.76 -83.06 -13.65
CA LYS A 761 -8.91 -81.61 -13.91
C LYS A 761 -8.93 -81.34 -15.42
N LYS A 762 -9.90 -80.57 -15.87
CA LYS A 762 -9.97 -80.05 -17.25
C LYS A 762 -10.13 -78.52 -17.21
N THR A 763 -9.51 -77.82 -18.15
CA THR A 763 -9.61 -76.36 -18.25
C THR A 763 -9.99 -75.95 -19.66
N ALA A 764 -10.78 -74.89 -19.78
CA ALA A 764 -11.12 -74.26 -21.04
C ALA A 764 -11.09 -72.74 -20.84
N THR A 765 -10.68 -72.00 -21.87
CA THR A 765 -10.56 -70.53 -21.79
C THR A 765 -11.25 -69.86 -22.97
N ALA A 766 -11.79 -68.68 -22.75
CA ALA A 766 -12.24 -67.78 -23.81
C ALA A 766 -12.00 -66.32 -23.41
N THR A 767 -12.04 -65.42 -24.39
CA THR A 767 -11.91 -63.98 -24.16
C THR A 767 -13.31 -63.35 -24.12
N LEU A 768 -13.53 -62.43 -23.17
CA LEU A 768 -14.75 -61.64 -23.07
C LEU A 768 -14.88 -60.70 -24.27
N LYS A 769 -16.09 -60.62 -24.82
CA LYS A 769 -16.53 -59.56 -25.71
C LYS A 769 -17.79 -58.95 -25.10
N SER A 770 -17.75 -57.66 -24.80
CA SER A 770 -18.84 -56.94 -24.14
C SER A 770 -19.32 -57.60 -22.83
N GLY A 771 -18.38 -57.99 -21.96
CA GLY A 771 -18.67 -58.63 -20.67
C GLY A 771 -19.13 -60.09 -20.74
N VAL A 772 -19.14 -60.72 -21.92
CA VAL A 772 -19.61 -62.11 -22.10
C VAL A 772 -18.60 -62.94 -22.89
N ALA A 773 -18.38 -64.18 -22.48
CA ALA A 773 -17.54 -65.15 -23.17
C ALA A 773 -18.27 -66.49 -23.35
N THR A 774 -18.18 -67.07 -24.54
CA THR A 774 -18.68 -68.41 -24.85
C THR A 774 -17.52 -69.40 -24.82
N VAL A 775 -17.44 -70.21 -23.76
CA VAL A 775 -16.35 -71.16 -23.52
C VAL A 775 -16.76 -72.55 -24.02
N LYS A 776 -16.00 -73.11 -24.97
CA LYS A 776 -16.19 -74.50 -25.42
C LYS A 776 -15.64 -75.45 -24.37
N LEU A 777 -16.50 -76.29 -23.79
CA LEU A 777 -16.12 -77.27 -22.79
C LEU A 777 -15.76 -78.61 -23.43
N PRO A 778 -14.73 -79.33 -22.93
CA PRO A 778 -14.40 -80.64 -23.44
C PRO A 778 -15.50 -81.67 -23.14
N LYS A 779 -15.41 -82.84 -23.79
CA LYS A 779 -16.19 -84.02 -23.38
C LYS A 779 -15.79 -84.43 -21.97
N LEU A 780 -16.76 -84.83 -21.15
CA LEU A 780 -16.53 -85.15 -19.74
C LEU A 780 -17.04 -86.56 -19.43
N ALA A 781 -16.29 -87.32 -18.63
CA ALA A 781 -16.73 -88.62 -18.15
C ALA A 781 -17.95 -88.50 -17.23
N LYS A 782 -18.78 -89.57 -17.17
CA LYS A 782 -19.97 -89.66 -16.30
C LYS A 782 -19.63 -89.30 -14.85
N GLY A 783 -20.52 -88.59 -14.16
CA GLY A 783 -20.38 -88.14 -12.78
C GLY A 783 -20.54 -86.62 -12.62
N THR A 784 -20.41 -86.13 -11.38
CA THR A 784 -20.57 -84.70 -11.06
C THR A 784 -19.21 -83.99 -11.07
N TRP A 785 -19.11 -82.92 -11.86
CA TRP A 785 -17.93 -82.06 -11.97
C TRP A 785 -18.21 -80.71 -11.30
N THR A 786 -17.32 -80.27 -10.41
CA THR A 786 -17.37 -78.91 -9.85
C THR A 786 -16.78 -77.91 -10.84
N VAL A 787 -17.31 -76.69 -10.85
CA VAL A 787 -16.92 -75.63 -11.79
C VAL A 787 -16.32 -74.46 -11.01
N LYS A 788 -15.10 -74.07 -11.34
CA LYS A 788 -14.49 -72.80 -10.91
C LYS A 788 -14.32 -71.88 -12.11
N LEU A 789 -14.80 -70.66 -11.97
CA LEU A 789 -14.67 -69.58 -12.94
C LEU A 789 -13.56 -68.64 -12.45
N ALA A 790 -12.64 -68.31 -13.34
CA ALA A 790 -11.59 -67.33 -13.06
C ALA A 790 -11.54 -66.30 -14.18
N TYR A 791 -11.78 -65.05 -13.84
CA TYR A 791 -11.54 -63.89 -14.68
C TYR A 791 -10.14 -63.35 -14.38
N ALA A 792 -9.31 -63.20 -15.42
CA ALA A 792 -7.91 -62.80 -15.26
C ALA A 792 -7.70 -61.30 -14.98
N GLY A 793 -8.75 -60.48 -15.08
CA GLY A 793 -8.63 -59.02 -15.09
C GLY A 793 -8.37 -58.47 -16.50
N ASP A 794 -8.36 -57.14 -16.60
CA ASP A 794 -7.97 -56.40 -17.79
C ASP A 794 -7.21 -55.11 -17.41
N ALA A 795 -7.18 -54.11 -18.30
CA ALA A 795 -6.52 -52.83 -18.03
C ALA A 795 -7.13 -52.11 -16.82
N ASP A 796 -8.46 -52.16 -16.65
CA ASP A 796 -9.21 -51.36 -15.69
C ASP A 796 -9.75 -52.18 -14.50
N TYR A 797 -9.89 -53.49 -14.66
CA TYR A 797 -10.45 -54.40 -13.66
C TYR A 797 -9.43 -55.43 -13.14
N ALA A 798 -9.46 -55.66 -11.83
CA ALA A 798 -8.68 -56.69 -11.18
C ALA A 798 -9.23 -58.10 -11.48
N ALA A 799 -8.36 -59.11 -11.34
CA ALA A 799 -8.75 -60.51 -11.45
C ALA A 799 -9.80 -60.89 -10.38
N SER A 800 -10.70 -61.80 -10.73
CA SER A 800 -11.76 -62.26 -9.83
C SER A 800 -12.09 -63.73 -10.07
N THR A 801 -12.54 -64.44 -9.03
CA THR A 801 -12.93 -65.84 -9.14
C THR A 801 -14.30 -66.08 -8.53
N ALA A 802 -15.05 -67.01 -9.10
CA ALA A 802 -16.35 -67.43 -8.60
C ALA A 802 -16.56 -68.94 -8.78
N SER A 803 -17.51 -69.48 -8.02
CA SER A 803 -17.98 -70.86 -8.22
C SER A 803 -19.07 -70.89 -9.29
N GLY A 804 -18.98 -71.81 -10.24
CA GLY A 804 -20.02 -72.06 -11.24
C GLY A 804 -20.95 -73.20 -10.81
N THR A 805 -22.06 -73.36 -11.53
CA THR A 805 -23.02 -74.45 -11.27
C THR A 805 -22.38 -75.81 -11.63
N PRO A 806 -22.39 -76.81 -10.72
CA PRO A 806 -21.84 -78.13 -10.99
C PRO A 806 -22.47 -78.80 -12.23
N VAL A 807 -21.65 -79.50 -13.00
CA VAL A 807 -22.08 -80.23 -14.20
C VAL A 807 -22.23 -81.71 -13.89
N LYS A 808 -23.46 -82.22 -13.87
CA LYS A 808 -23.75 -83.65 -13.75
C LYS A 808 -23.82 -84.29 -15.14
N VAL A 809 -22.90 -85.21 -15.43
CA VAL A 809 -22.85 -85.97 -16.68
C VAL A 809 -23.45 -87.36 -16.43
N THR A 810 -24.61 -87.64 -17.00
CA THR A 810 -25.34 -88.91 -16.79
C THR A 810 -25.16 -89.90 -17.94
N LYS A 811 -24.79 -89.44 -19.14
CA LYS A 811 -24.61 -90.27 -20.34
C LYS A 811 -23.30 -89.97 -21.05
#